data_AF-A0A0M2SSJ3-F1
#
_entry.id   AF-A0A0M2SSJ3-F1
#
_cell.length_a   1.000
_cell.length_b   1.000
_cell.length_c   1.000
_cell.angle_alpha   90.00
_cell.angle_beta   90.00
_cell.angle_gamma   90.00
#
_symmetry.space_group_name_H-M   'P 1'
#
loop_
_entity.id
_entity.type
_entity.pdbx_description
1 polymer ?
#
loop_
_entity_poly.entity_id
_entity_poly.type
_entity_poly.pdbx_seq_one_letter_code
_entity_poly.pdbx_strand_id
1 'polypeptide(L)'
;MKHSSTLEILYKLKKEILKSNNHVLVSQIDHAIMKTYKDQLVFSFIGHYSAGKSSLINHLLDHTILPSSPVPTTSNTVSVQIGESEEIKAFIDQYKYIPLENYAALRDLNTKDLDITSIEMDLKHPVFRDRTVFQDTPGVDSSTRGHEESANRFLLNSDYIFFMVEYNHVESEHNLKLLRDIAALGIPFALVINQVDKHDASELTMDTFLSRIQSTLAQWKIAPEEIFTTTIYDSPYNEITELTNLITGIERQHEAYKADYHERIISNIEDRQTQYIDGELSDIFKRQPVAEGKNTEEVDSHITYLENEIKNDALASLHDDPDALADYVRQRTKEIAKNSYLYPHPVKSAISDYLKVISGDIRAGGLFGRKKKQEALYKGALCDIEETLTPVIATEIDAPVNGLFGELGLIGAPFRYKWGSGLLHEEEITTLSNAYILNYLDKLKRSVEKDVSLQAVDHLGTLEAGNVKGMHGNKGLASERTDYEQLKNLLKLKESLETANYRHFYIHMDDELEKLNLAEPVEYDFKNAGAGESGSTDSYHTEAETAVDIAPFRQVRALLEGHPRHERFSRVFTDKLGRIDGGLVNISVFGGFSAGKTTFINALLGETKLRTSPNPTTAAITEINGGSESYAVYKREEDLAGTLKMITNQAGSSTEDYMGWLKRHRNTVTEAYMPFVNGVFHNYEDYKPYLGQTLPITSDELIHRISSDHDAIFIHKALLSVPGELTERFSIVDSPGINSINQRHTKETHNIIAGSDLIIYVSYYNHVFSRSDESFLKYIQSIKGDDFPIIFVINAVDLMKSEEDLEKVIDYMSGSLRQLGLRNVIFPLSSKRALEGGDERFSTAKAVIMELAEKNAAKIQTASLEETKAQLEAALESNIRRYINQQEEIAKIERTRRMLTEELRNHTAMDMVPLLDQEADIILSHMDRQLELKLYDHLKGLITVHDMSDRKFMAKNEAMLRREINQFLSMEAATAFNAVYRKADAEYEQSVRQFNERLKEANTAETLANPSVEEEQLETAIDESILESYGKSLNQARSSTKAFREELLELSRALIQSIDHESLKADVEGMSRRYMSLKDEVSKDNKAAILASLTEPLPEISREDHDEDKMLLEAIRQTTEVEAL
;
A
#
# COMPACT_ATOMS: atom_id res chain seq x y z
N MET A 1 29.02 7.84 -39.52
CA MET A 1 28.87 8.89 -38.48
C MET A 1 30.00 8.71 -37.49
N LYS A 2 30.72 9.77 -37.09
CA LYS A 2 31.66 9.65 -35.95
C LYS A 2 30.79 9.43 -34.70
N HIS A 3 30.90 8.26 -34.08
CA HIS A 3 30.12 7.93 -32.89
C HIS A 3 30.41 8.94 -31.77
N SER A 4 29.37 9.35 -31.04
CA SER A 4 29.54 10.17 -29.83
C SER A 4 30.36 9.36 -28.81
N SER A 5 31.42 9.95 -28.26
CA SER A 5 32.24 9.34 -27.20
C SER A 5 31.40 8.89 -26.00
N THR A 6 30.28 9.56 -25.74
CA THR A 6 29.34 9.22 -24.67
C THR A 6 28.67 7.87 -24.90
N LEU A 7 28.23 7.58 -26.12
CA LEU A 7 27.56 6.31 -26.44
C LEU A 7 28.51 5.13 -26.19
N GLU A 8 29.77 5.28 -26.60
CA GLU A 8 30.82 4.29 -26.34
C GLU A 8 31.07 4.11 -24.83
N ILE A 9 31.08 5.19 -24.04
CA ILE A 9 31.22 5.12 -22.58
C ILE A 9 30.04 4.41 -21.93
N LEU A 10 28.80 4.70 -22.34
CA LEU A 10 27.59 4.07 -21.81
C LEU A 10 27.56 2.56 -22.08
N TYR A 11 27.99 2.11 -23.27
CA TYR A 11 28.12 0.68 -23.56
C TYR A 11 29.22 0.01 -22.72
N LYS A 12 30.34 0.69 -22.48
CA LYS A 12 31.41 0.19 -21.60
C LYS A 12 30.93 0.08 -20.16
N LEU A 13 30.22 1.09 -19.66
CA LEU A 13 29.56 1.06 -18.35
C LEU A 13 28.56 -0.09 -18.25
N LYS A 14 27.69 -0.27 -19.25
CA LYS A 14 26.74 -1.40 -19.29
C LYS A 14 27.46 -2.74 -19.17
N LYS A 15 28.52 -2.98 -19.95
CA LYS A 15 29.30 -4.23 -19.89
C LYS A 15 29.98 -4.43 -18.55
N GLU A 16 30.43 -3.34 -17.92
CA GLU A 16 31.05 -3.43 -16.61
C GLU A 16 30.03 -3.74 -15.52
N ILE A 17 28.87 -3.10 -15.55
CA ILE A 17 27.78 -3.29 -14.59
C ILE A 17 27.14 -4.68 -14.72
N LEU A 18 27.09 -5.25 -15.94
CA LEU A 18 26.65 -6.64 -16.18
C LEU A 18 27.50 -7.70 -15.47
N LYS A 19 28.70 -7.35 -14.96
CA LYS A 19 29.51 -8.22 -14.10
C LYS A 19 28.97 -8.29 -12.65
N SER A 20 27.94 -7.50 -12.33
CA SER A 20 27.21 -7.48 -11.07
C SER A 20 25.73 -7.86 -11.26
N ASN A 21 25.01 -8.08 -10.17
CA ASN A 21 23.58 -8.42 -10.19
C ASN A 21 22.66 -7.18 -10.22
N ASN A 22 23.19 -6.01 -10.59
CA ASN A 22 22.43 -4.75 -10.63
C ASN A 22 21.56 -4.63 -11.91
N HIS A 23 20.60 -5.54 -12.07
CA HIS A 23 19.73 -5.58 -13.26
C HIS A 23 18.88 -4.31 -13.43
N VAL A 24 18.53 -3.65 -12.33
CA VAL A 24 17.75 -2.40 -12.34
C VAL A 24 18.55 -1.28 -13.01
N LEU A 25 19.83 -1.11 -12.65
CA LEU A 25 20.68 -0.09 -13.27
C LEU A 25 21.00 -0.40 -14.74
N VAL A 26 21.16 -1.68 -15.10
CA VAL A 26 21.34 -2.08 -16.51
C VAL A 26 20.17 -1.62 -17.38
N SER A 27 18.93 -1.81 -16.91
CA SER A 27 17.73 -1.33 -17.61
C SER A 27 17.75 0.20 -17.78
N GLN A 28 18.18 0.96 -16.76
CA GLN A 28 18.29 2.42 -16.86
C GLN A 28 19.31 2.87 -17.90
N ILE A 29 20.46 2.17 -18.00
CA ILE A 29 21.50 2.47 -19.00
C ILE A 29 21.00 2.23 -20.42
N ASP A 30 20.17 1.21 -20.64
CA ASP A 30 19.60 0.92 -21.96
C ASP A 30 18.78 2.09 -22.51
N HIS A 31 18.02 2.76 -21.63
CA HIS A 31 17.28 3.95 -22.01
C HIS A 31 18.21 5.15 -22.29
N ALA A 32 19.26 5.33 -21.49
CA ALA A 32 20.26 6.37 -21.73
C ALA A 32 21.01 6.16 -23.06
N ILE A 33 21.34 4.90 -23.38
CA ILE A 33 21.92 4.49 -24.67
C ILE A 33 20.96 4.84 -25.80
N MET A 34 19.68 4.46 -25.69
CA MET A 34 18.67 4.73 -26.71
C MET A 34 18.48 6.24 -26.95
N LYS A 35 18.33 7.03 -25.87
CA LYS A 35 18.23 8.49 -25.93
C LYS A 35 19.44 9.11 -26.63
N THR A 36 20.65 8.68 -26.24
CA THR A 36 21.92 9.18 -26.81
C THR A 36 22.08 8.77 -28.28
N TYR A 37 21.60 7.57 -28.64
CA TYR A 37 21.62 7.07 -30.01
C TYR A 37 20.65 7.82 -30.92
N LYS A 38 19.41 8.05 -30.45
CA LYS A 38 18.36 8.79 -31.17
C LYS A 38 18.58 10.31 -31.14
N ASP A 39 19.53 10.81 -30.36
CA ASP A 39 19.85 12.24 -30.20
C ASP A 39 18.62 13.05 -29.72
N GLN A 40 17.89 12.50 -28.75
CA GLN A 40 16.64 13.05 -28.23
C GLN A 40 16.88 14.17 -27.20
N LEU A 41 16.04 15.20 -27.24
CA LEU A 41 15.91 16.23 -26.21
C LEU A 41 14.62 15.99 -25.41
N VAL A 42 14.76 15.59 -24.15
CA VAL A 42 13.66 15.08 -23.33
C VAL A 42 13.23 16.11 -22.29
N PHE A 43 11.99 16.59 -22.43
CA PHE A 43 11.29 17.43 -21.46
C PHE A 43 10.33 16.57 -20.64
N SER A 44 10.56 16.47 -19.33
CA SER A 44 9.72 15.65 -18.45
C SER A 44 8.79 16.50 -17.61
N PHE A 45 7.50 16.18 -17.63
CA PHE A 45 6.47 16.82 -16.82
C PHE A 45 6.19 15.94 -15.61
N ILE A 46 6.56 16.41 -14.42
CA ILE A 46 6.53 15.64 -13.17
C ILE A 46 5.61 16.32 -12.16
N GLY A 47 4.81 15.58 -11.41
CA GLY A 47 3.89 16.15 -10.43
C GLY A 47 2.78 15.16 -10.04
N HIS A 48 2.01 15.52 -9.01
CA HIS A 48 0.88 14.71 -8.52
C HIS A 48 -0.05 14.31 -9.66
N TYR A 49 -0.77 13.20 -9.49
CA TYR A 49 -1.64 12.64 -10.54
C TYR A 49 -2.58 13.69 -11.17
N SER A 50 -3.18 14.54 -10.35
CA SER A 50 -4.16 15.57 -10.71
C SER A 50 -3.57 16.90 -11.22
N ALA A 51 -2.24 17.08 -11.16
CA ALA A 51 -1.55 18.33 -11.49
C ALA A 51 -1.73 18.80 -12.94
N GLY A 52 -2.39 18.00 -13.79
CA GLY A 52 -2.76 18.37 -15.16
C GLY A 52 -1.64 18.20 -16.20
N LYS A 53 -0.69 17.29 -15.94
CA LYS A 53 0.49 17.00 -16.79
C LYS A 53 0.12 16.65 -18.23
N SER A 54 -0.63 15.56 -18.40
CA SER A 54 -1.11 15.09 -19.70
C SER A 54 -1.96 16.14 -20.42
N SER A 55 -2.75 16.92 -19.66
CA SER A 55 -3.55 18.01 -20.21
C SER A 55 -2.71 19.15 -20.76
N LEU A 56 -1.66 19.54 -20.03
CA LEU A 56 -0.75 20.61 -20.45
C LEU A 56 0.08 20.18 -21.66
N ILE A 57 0.59 18.95 -21.68
CA ILE A 57 1.34 18.42 -22.83
C ILE A 57 0.43 18.40 -24.07
N ASN A 58 -0.80 17.90 -23.95
CA ASN A 58 -1.76 17.94 -25.06
C ASN A 58 -2.03 19.37 -25.55
N HIS A 59 -2.11 20.33 -24.63
CA HIS A 59 -2.32 21.73 -24.97
C HIS A 59 -1.11 22.34 -25.69
N LEU A 60 0.12 22.05 -25.23
CA LEU A 60 1.36 22.50 -25.86
C LEU A 60 1.51 21.94 -27.27
N LEU A 61 1.08 20.69 -27.48
CA LEU A 61 1.15 20.00 -28.77
C LEU A 61 -0.01 20.33 -29.71
N ASP A 62 -1.05 21.03 -29.25
CA ASP A 62 -2.30 21.24 -30.00
C ASP A 62 -2.97 19.93 -30.48
N HIS A 63 -2.79 18.85 -29.71
CA HIS A 63 -3.37 17.54 -30.02
C HIS A 63 -3.77 16.79 -28.73
N THR A 64 -4.92 16.11 -28.76
CA THR A 64 -5.41 15.27 -27.65
C THR A 64 -4.84 13.85 -27.76
N ILE A 65 -3.55 13.71 -27.46
CA ILE A 65 -2.79 12.46 -27.67
C ILE A 65 -2.69 11.65 -26.37
N LEU A 66 -2.44 12.32 -25.26
CA LEU A 66 -2.33 11.71 -23.93
C LEU A 66 -3.69 11.60 -23.25
N PRO A 67 -3.93 10.57 -22.42
CA PRO A 67 -5.19 10.40 -21.73
C PRO A 67 -5.30 11.46 -20.63
N SER A 68 -6.10 12.51 -20.83
CA SER A 68 -6.34 13.52 -19.79
C SER A 68 -7.49 13.14 -18.87
N SER A 69 -7.61 11.85 -18.51
CA SER A 69 -8.62 11.41 -17.55
C SER A 69 -8.25 11.92 -16.15
N PRO A 70 -9.21 12.34 -15.32
CA PRO A 70 -9.05 12.60 -13.88
C PRO A 70 -9.13 11.35 -12.99
N VAL A 71 -9.25 10.15 -13.59
CA VAL A 71 -9.18 8.84 -12.93
C VAL A 71 -7.79 8.21 -13.07
N PRO A 72 -7.15 7.69 -12.00
CA PRO A 72 -5.79 7.14 -12.02
C PRO A 72 -5.50 6.32 -13.29
N THR A 73 -4.73 6.89 -14.21
CA THR A 73 -4.28 6.17 -15.40
C THR A 73 -3.21 5.17 -14.98
N THR A 74 -3.25 3.97 -15.55
CA THR A 74 -2.35 2.86 -15.22
C THR A 74 -0.87 3.27 -15.31
N SER A 75 -0.01 2.50 -14.65
CA SER A 75 1.44 2.66 -14.42
C SER A 75 2.36 2.91 -15.64
N ASN A 76 1.80 3.17 -16.82
CA ASN A 76 2.52 3.15 -18.08
C ASN A 76 3.16 4.52 -18.40
N THR A 77 4.40 4.47 -18.85
CA THR A 77 5.19 5.64 -19.24
C THR A 77 4.83 6.05 -20.68
N VAL A 78 4.41 7.30 -20.89
CA VAL A 78 4.08 7.81 -22.23
C VAL A 78 5.09 8.90 -22.64
N SER A 79 5.67 8.76 -23.84
CA SER A 79 6.60 9.72 -24.42
C SER A 79 6.17 10.11 -25.82
N VAL A 80 5.88 11.39 -26.04
CA VAL A 80 5.51 11.90 -27.37
C VAL A 80 6.74 12.49 -28.02
N GLN A 81 7.17 11.94 -29.14
CA GLN A 81 8.34 12.40 -29.90
C GLN A 81 7.88 13.25 -31.10
N ILE A 82 8.55 14.37 -31.33
CA ILE A 82 8.35 15.16 -32.55
C ILE A 82 9.19 14.56 -33.68
N GLY A 83 8.54 14.22 -34.80
CA GLY A 83 9.16 13.49 -35.92
C GLY A 83 8.39 13.60 -37.25
N GLU A 84 8.89 12.92 -38.29
CA GLU A 84 8.36 13.00 -39.65
C GLU A 84 7.23 11.98 -39.97
N SER A 85 7.10 10.91 -39.18
CA SER A 85 6.05 9.87 -39.29
C SER A 85 4.84 10.18 -38.40
N GLU A 86 3.68 9.58 -38.70
CA GLU A 86 2.49 9.56 -37.82
C GLU A 86 2.23 8.12 -37.33
N GLU A 87 3.25 7.48 -36.75
CA GLU A 87 3.17 6.11 -36.23
C GLU A 87 3.08 6.09 -34.71
N ILE A 88 2.19 5.27 -34.17
CA ILE A 88 2.09 4.98 -32.73
C ILE A 88 2.70 3.60 -32.47
N LYS A 89 3.72 3.54 -31.61
CA LYS A 89 4.43 2.31 -31.25
C LYS A 89 4.34 2.08 -29.74
N ALA A 90 3.70 0.99 -29.34
CA ALA A 90 3.70 0.54 -27.95
C ALA A 90 4.81 -0.49 -27.74
N PHE A 91 5.88 -0.12 -27.05
CA PHE A 91 7.02 -0.99 -26.80
C PHE A 91 6.75 -1.92 -25.61
N ILE A 92 6.90 -3.22 -25.83
CA ILE A 92 6.88 -4.24 -24.78
C ILE A 92 8.26 -4.30 -24.13
N ASP A 93 9.31 -4.19 -24.94
CA ASP A 93 10.69 -4.04 -24.52
C ASP A 93 11.48 -3.24 -25.58
N GLN A 94 12.78 -3.04 -25.38
CA GLN A 94 13.64 -2.26 -26.27
C GLN A 94 13.79 -2.82 -27.71
N TYR A 95 13.36 -4.07 -27.97
CA TYR A 95 13.47 -4.75 -29.26
C TYR A 95 12.11 -5.09 -29.88
N LYS A 96 11.00 -4.93 -29.16
CA LYS A 96 9.66 -5.33 -29.63
C LYS A 96 8.62 -4.24 -29.38
N TYR A 97 7.87 -3.93 -30.42
CA TYR A 97 6.74 -3.00 -30.33
C TYR A 97 5.51 -3.53 -31.04
N ILE A 98 4.34 -3.05 -30.60
CA ILE A 98 3.07 -3.27 -31.26
C ILE A 98 2.74 -1.98 -32.03
N PRO A 99 2.62 -2.03 -33.37
CA PRO A 99 2.13 -0.90 -34.15
C PRO A 99 0.64 -0.69 -33.87
N LEU A 100 0.25 0.55 -33.59
CA LEU A 100 -1.14 0.91 -33.29
C LEU A 100 -1.68 1.88 -34.34
N GLU A 101 -2.88 1.61 -34.84
CA GLU A 101 -3.55 2.47 -35.83
C GLU A 101 -4.04 3.79 -35.23
N ASN A 102 -4.37 3.79 -33.94
CA ASN A 102 -4.86 4.97 -33.22
C ASN A 102 -4.70 4.80 -31.70
N TYR A 103 -4.93 5.89 -30.97
CA TYR A 103 -4.87 5.90 -29.51
C TYR A 103 -5.94 5.03 -28.84
N ALA A 104 -7.09 4.79 -29.49
CA ALA A 104 -8.14 3.93 -28.92
C ALA A 104 -7.66 2.47 -28.76
N ALA A 105 -6.89 1.96 -29.72
CA ALA A 105 -6.25 0.64 -29.64
C ALA A 105 -5.26 0.51 -28.47
N LEU A 106 -4.69 1.64 -28.02
CA LEU A 106 -3.80 1.70 -26.85
C LEU A 106 -4.57 1.52 -25.53
N ARG A 107 -5.81 2.01 -25.45
CA ARG A 107 -6.69 1.83 -24.27
C ARG A 107 -7.10 0.37 -24.09
N ASP A 108 -7.38 -0.34 -25.18
CA ASP A 108 -7.67 -1.78 -25.17
C ASP A 108 -6.47 -2.65 -24.77
N LEU A 109 -5.26 -2.13 -24.96
CA LEU A 109 -4.00 -2.74 -24.55
C LEU A 109 -3.74 -2.56 -23.04
N ASN A 110 -4.10 -1.40 -22.47
CA ASN A 110 -3.95 -1.11 -21.04
C ASN A 110 -4.93 -1.87 -20.12
N THR A 111 -6.00 -2.46 -20.67
CA THR A 111 -6.96 -3.29 -19.90
C THR A 111 -6.52 -4.76 -19.80
N LYS A 112 -5.38 -5.12 -20.40
CA LYS A 112 -4.83 -6.48 -20.43
C LYS A 112 -3.48 -6.46 -19.72
N ASP A 113 -3.13 -7.53 -18.99
CA ASP A 113 -1.87 -7.73 -18.23
C ASP A 113 -0.62 -7.76 -19.17
N LEU A 114 -0.35 -6.70 -19.91
CA LEU A 114 0.80 -6.51 -20.78
C LEU A 114 1.62 -5.31 -20.27
N ASP A 115 2.90 -5.56 -19.97
CA ASP A 115 3.81 -4.57 -19.39
C ASP A 115 4.37 -3.66 -20.50
N ILE A 116 3.71 -2.54 -20.76
CA ILE A 116 4.11 -1.58 -21.80
C ILE A 116 5.20 -0.67 -21.22
N THR A 117 6.40 -0.77 -21.76
CA THR A 117 7.59 -0.06 -21.25
C THR A 117 7.67 1.39 -21.69
N SER A 118 7.26 1.69 -22.93
CA SER A 118 7.12 3.04 -23.45
C SER A 118 6.12 3.06 -24.60
N ILE A 119 5.50 4.22 -24.81
CA ILE A 119 4.73 4.50 -26.00
C ILE A 119 5.46 5.63 -26.68
N GLU A 120 5.93 5.39 -27.91
CA GLU A 120 6.49 6.42 -28.76
C GLU A 120 5.47 6.76 -29.83
N MET A 121 5.19 8.05 -29.97
CA MET A 121 4.39 8.57 -31.06
C MET A 121 5.23 9.58 -31.79
N ASP A 122 5.40 9.40 -33.09
CA ASP A 122 5.95 10.47 -33.92
C ASP A 122 4.81 11.40 -34.31
N LEU A 123 4.97 12.68 -34.01
CA LEU A 123 4.03 13.73 -34.39
C LEU A 123 4.79 14.85 -35.09
N LYS A 124 4.28 15.29 -36.23
CA LYS A 124 4.77 16.50 -36.88
C LYS A 124 4.16 17.74 -36.22
N HIS A 125 4.99 18.60 -35.63
CA HIS A 125 4.52 19.83 -34.98
C HIS A 125 5.11 21.08 -35.64
N PRO A 126 4.34 22.18 -35.83
CA PRO A 126 4.83 23.39 -36.49
C PRO A 126 5.80 24.24 -35.65
N VAL A 127 5.76 24.10 -34.31
CA VAL A 127 6.54 24.94 -33.37
C VAL A 127 7.78 24.23 -32.83
N PHE A 128 7.67 22.93 -32.53
CA PHE A 128 8.73 22.15 -31.90
C PHE A 128 9.55 21.42 -32.95
N ARG A 129 10.84 21.21 -32.68
CA ARG A 129 11.78 20.61 -33.63
C ARG A 129 11.78 19.09 -33.57
N ASP A 130 12.20 18.46 -34.65
CA ASP A 130 12.44 17.01 -34.69
C ASP A 130 13.37 16.58 -33.55
N ARG A 131 13.11 15.41 -32.96
CA ARG A 131 13.84 14.81 -31.82
C ARG A 131 13.54 15.42 -30.44
N THR A 132 12.65 16.40 -30.36
CA THR A 132 12.06 16.85 -29.09
C THR A 132 11.11 15.78 -28.56
N VAL A 133 11.22 15.43 -27.28
CA VAL A 133 10.39 14.42 -26.62
C VAL A 133 9.70 15.04 -25.42
N PHE A 134 8.38 14.99 -25.38
CA PHE A 134 7.56 15.34 -24.24
C PHE A 134 7.22 14.08 -23.47
N GLN A 135 7.69 14.00 -22.23
CA GLN A 135 7.54 12.82 -21.40
C GLN A 135 6.54 13.09 -20.27
N ASP A 136 5.45 12.31 -20.25
CA ASP A 136 4.43 12.36 -19.20
C ASP A 136 4.71 11.29 -18.16
N THR A 137 4.86 11.69 -16.90
CA THR A 137 5.19 10.76 -15.81
C THR A 137 3.92 10.30 -15.06
N PRO A 138 3.86 9.05 -14.60
CA PRO A 138 2.87 8.63 -13.61
C PRO A 138 2.89 9.56 -12.39
N GLY A 139 1.74 9.74 -11.73
CA GLY A 139 1.67 10.54 -10.50
C GLY A 139 2.61 9.99 -9.43
N VAL A 140 3.37 10.87 -8.79
CA VAL A 140 4.37 10.53 -7.75
C VAL A 140 3.79 9.97 -6.45
N ASP A 141 2.46 9.88 -6.36
CA ASP A 141 1.70 9.56 -5.15
C ASP A 141 1.38 8.06 -4.99
N SER A 142 1.69 7.21 -5.98
CA SER A 142 1.33 5.79 -5.97
C SER A 142 2.47 4.90 -5.46
N SER A 143 2.32 4.38 -4.23
CA SER A 143 3.36 3.65 -3.49
C SER A 143 3.57 2.17 -3.89
N THR A 144 3.40 1.78 -5.16
CA THR A 144 3.68 0.39 -5.59
C THR A 144 5.13 0.24 -6.06
N ARG A 145 5.73 -0.95 -5.87
CA ARG A 145 7.13 -1.24 -6.21
C ARG A 145 7.50 -0.91 -7.67
N GLY A 146 6.55 -0.96 -8.61
CA GLY A 146 6.79 -0.60 -10.02
C GLY A 146 6.83 0.91 -10.29
N HIS A 147 6.22 1.74 -9.42
CA HIS A 147 6.16 3.20 -9.61
C HIS A 147 7.47 3.90 -9.24
N GLU A 148 8.18 3.47 -8.20
CA GLU A 148 9.49 4.04 -7.80
C GLU A 148 10.59 3.80 -8.85
N GLU A 149 10.60 2.62 -9.48
CA GLU A 149 11.56 2.27 -10.53
C GLU A 149 11.29 3.06 -11.81
N SER A 150 10.02 3.19 -12.18
CA SER A 150 9.58 4.01 -13.31
C SER A 150 9.93 5.48 -13.09
N ALA A 151 9.56 6.08 -11.95
CA ALA A 151 9.85 7.47 -11.59
C ALA A 151 11.34 7.82 -11.67
N ASN A 152 12.22 6.95 -11.15
CA ASN A 152 13.66 7.13 -11.23
C ASN A 152 14.22 7.07 -12.66
N ARG A 153 13.61 6.25 -13.53
CA ARG A 153 13.97 6.17 -14.96
C ARG A 153 13.67 7.48 -15.67
N PHE A 154 12.56 8.16 -15.36
CA PHE A 154 12.20 9.46 -15.94
C PHE A 154 13.22 10.54 -15.58
N LEU A 155 13.51 10.68 -14.29
CA LEU A 155 14.43 11.69 -13.79
C LEU A 155 15.78 11.58 -14.49
N LEU A 156 16.34 10.37 -14.57
CA LEU A 156 17.66 10.17 -15.18
C LEU A 156 17.71 10.48 -16.67
N ASN A 157 16.63 10.28 -17.43
CA ASN A 157 16.61 10.52 -18.88
C ASN A 157 16.20 11.95 -19.25
N SER A 158 15.71 12.75 -18.29
CA SER A 158 15.28 14.12 -18.53
C SER A 158 16.47 15.02 -18.85
N ASP A 159 16.37 15.85 -19.88
CA ASP A 159 17.29 16.98 -20.09
C ASP A 159 16.86 18.17 -19.24
N TYR A 160 15.55 18.38 -19.15
CA TYR A 160 14.91 19.46 -18.40
C TYR A 160 13.60 18.98 -17.77
N ILE A 161 13.30 19.45 -16.55
CA ILE A 161 12.09 19.06 -15.81
C ILE A 161 11.12 20.24 -15.70
N PHE A 162 9.86 20.00 -16.03
CA PHE A 162 8.74 20.85 -15.67
C PHE A 162 8.01 20.24 -14.48
N PHE A 163 8.27 20.77 -13.29
CA PHE A 163 7.61 20.30 -12.08
C PHE A 163 6.24 20.98 -11.95
N MET A 164 5.18 20.21 -12.13
CA MET A 164 3.81 20.65 -12.14
C MET A 164 3.15 20.50 -10.78
N VAL A 165 2.54 21.59 -10.32
CA VAL A 165 1.75 21.65 -9.10
C VAL A 165 0.41 22.32 -9.40
N GLU A 166 -0.64 21.89 -8.71
CA GLU A 166 -1.90 22.63 -8.75
C GLU A 166 -1.80 23.94 -7.96
N TYR A 167 -2.48 24.98 -8.43
CA TYR A 167 -2.55 26.29 -7.78
C TYR A 167 -2.81 26.23 -6.26
N ASN A 168 -3.71 25.36 -5.80
CA ASN A 168 -4.06 25.24 -4.37
C ASN A 168 -3.06 24.43 -3.53
N HIS A 169 -2.12 23.72 -4.15
CA HIS A 169 -1.28 22.72 -3.48
C HIS A 169 0.22 22.94 -3.67
N VAL A 170 0.63 24.13 -4.13
CA VAL A 170 2.04 24.48 -4.39
C VAL A 170 2.91 24.30 -3.14
N GLU A 171 2.42 24.70 -1.98
CA GLU A 171 3.17 24.69 -0.71
C GLU A 171 3.02 23.38 0.08
N SER A 172 2.51 22.31 -0.52
CA SER A 172 2.42 21.03 0.18
C SER A 172 3.82 20.52 0.53
N GLU A 173 4.00 20.05 1.77
CA GLU A 173 5.30 19.53 2.23
C GLU A 173 5.80 18.39 1.34
N HIS A 174 4.89 17.57 0.81
CA HIS A 174 5.22 16.50 -0.12
C HIS A 174 5.81 17.03 -1.45
N ASN A 175 5.21 18.06 -2.05
CA ASN A 175 5.73 18.71 -3.26
C ASN A 175 7.12 19.31 -3.04
N LEU A 176 7.32 19.98 -1.89
CA LEU A 176 8.59 20.60 -1.55
C LEU A 176 9.70 19.57 -1.31
N LYS A 177 9.39 18.43 -0.68
CA LYS A 177 10.35 17.31 -0.54
C LYS A 177 10.78 16.78 -1.90
N LEU A 178 9.83 16.51 -2.79
CA LEU A 178 10.14 15.99 -4.13
C LEU A 178 10.95 16.99 -4.96
N LEU A 179 10.61 18.27 -4.91
CA LEU A 179 11.37 19.34 -5.57
C LEU A 179 12.82 19.41 -5.07
N ARG A 180 13.03 19.24 -3.76
CA ARG A 180 14.38 19.18 -3.17
C ARG A 180 15.16 17.97 -3.68
N ASP A 181 14.49 16.83 -3.85
CA ASP A 181 15.12 15.60 -4.31
C ASP A 181 15.51 15.70 -5.79
N ILE A 182 14.66 16.33 -6.61
CA ILE A 182 14.96 16.67 -8.00
C ILE A 182 16.14 17.65 -8.08
N ALA A 183 16.13 18.70 -7.26
CA ALA A 183 17.23 19.67 -7.21
C ALA A 183 18.57 19.02 -6.83
N ALA A 184 18.56 18.00 -5.97
CA ALA A 184 19.75 17.26 -5.58
C ALA A 184 20.36 16.42 -6.72
N LEU A 185 19.59 16.07 -7.75
CA LEU A 185 20.06 15.33 -8.93
C LEU A 185 20.79 16.22 -9.96
N GLY A 186 20.82 17.54 -9.75
CA GLY A 186 21.47 18.48 -10.67
C GLY A 186 20.82 18.55 -12.05
N ILE A 187 19.52 18.27 -12.14
CA ILE A 187 18.75 18.41 -13.39
C ILE A 187 18.12 19.81 -13.39
N PRO A 188 18.28 20.61 -14.46
CA PRO A 188 17.63 21.91 -14.55
C PRO A 188 16.11 21.72 -14.58
N PHE A 189 15.40 22.58 -13.84
CA PHE A 189 13.94 22.48 -13.73
C PHE A 189 13.26 23.84 -13.59
N ALA A 190 12.03 23.92 -14.09
CA ALA A 190 11.09 25.01 -13.84
C ALA A 190 9.90 24.52 -13.00
N LEU A 191 9.36 25.40 -12.16
CA LEU A 191 8.11 25.15 -11.44
C LEU A 191 6.94 25.67 -12.27
N VAL A 192 5.96 24.81 -12.53
CA VAL A 192 4.74 25.15 -13.28
C VAL A 192 3.55 25.05 -12.35
N ILE A 193 2.98 26.20 -12.00
CA ILE A 193 1.77 26.32 -11.19
C ILE A 193 0.57 26.29 -12.13
N ASN A 194 -0.02 25.12 -12.25
CA ASN A 194 -1.11 24.86 -13.17
C ASN A 194 -2.49 25.15 -12.56
N GLN A 195 -3.50 25.26 -13.41
CA GLN A 195 -4.89 25.59 -13.04
C GLN A 195 -5.04 26.99 -12.39
N VAL A 196 -4.30 27.97 -12.91
CA VAL A 196 -4.36 29.36 -12.41
C VAL A 196 -5.70 30.06 -12.68
N ASP A 197 -6.59 29.47 -13.48
CA ASP A 197 -7.99 29.88 -13.62
C ASP A 197 -8.78 29.82 -12.30
N LYS A 198 -8.29 29.03 -11.32
CA LYS A 198 -8.85 28.97 -9.96
C LYS A 198 -8.49 30.18 -9.08
N HIS A 199 -7.58 31.05 -9.53
CA HIS A 199 -7.13 32.20 -8.75
C HIS A 199 -8.23 33.27 -8.65
N ASP A 200 -8.56 33.66 -7.41
CA ASP A 200 -9.46 34.78 -7.13
C ASP A 200 -8.65 35.98 -6.61
N ALA A 201 -8.52 36.99 -7.46
CA ALA A 201 -7.80 38.23 -7.15
C ALA A 201 -8.47 39.08 -6.06
N SER A 202 -9.74 38.81 -5.73
CA SER A 202 -10.45 39.48 -4.64
C SER A 202 -10.08 38.93 -3.26
N GLU A 203 -9.59 37.69 -3.19
CA GLU A 203 -9.11 37.07 -1.95
C GLU A 203 -7.60 37.30 -1.74
N LEU A 204 -6.79 37.07 -2.78
CA LEU A 204 -5.34 37.21 -2.73
C LEU A 204 -4.80 37.68 -4.08
N THR A 205 -3.97 38.72 -4.11
CA THR A 205 -3.33 39.19 -5.36
C THR A 205 -2.28 38.20 -5.86
N MET A 206 -2.15 38.02 -7.18
CA MET A 206 -1.14 37.14 -7.79
C MET A 206 0.31 37.46 -7.35
N ASP A 207 0.69 38.73 -7.28
CA ASP A 207 2.05 39.13 -6.87
C ASP A 207 2.39 38.65 -5.44
N THR A 208 1.43 38.75 -4.53
CA THR A 208 1.58 38.29 -3.14
C THR A 208 1.69 36.77 -3.08
N PHE A 209 0.88 36.06 -3.88
CA PHE A 209 0.93 34.60 -3.99
C PHE A 209 2.31 34.10 -4.49
N LEU A 210 2.82 34.67 -5.59
CA LEU A 210 4.12 34.30 -6.14
C LEU A 210 5.28 34.66 -5.21
N SER A 211 5.21 35.82 -4.55
CA SER A 211 6.23 36.24 -3.56
C SER A 211 6.30 35.27 -2.37
N ARG A 212 5.15 34.74 -1.94
CA ARG A 212 5.06 33.72 -0.89
C ARG A 212 5.73 32.43 -1.33
N ILE A 213 5.42 31.92 -2.52
CA ILE A 213 6.03 30.69 -3.07
C ILE A 213 7.54 30.83 -3.20
N GLN A 214 8.03 31.95 -3.74
CA GLN A 214 9.47 32.20 -3.85
C GLN A 214 10.15 32.20 -2.47
N SER A 215 9.51 32.78 -1.46
CA SER A 215 10.01 32.76 -0.09
C SER A 215 10.07 31.34 0.48
N THR A 216 9.05 30.52 0.23
CA THR A 216 8.98 29.12 0.65
C THR A 216 10.09 28.30 -0.03
N LEU A 217 10.24 28.39 -1.36
CA LEU A 217 11.30 27.70 -2.09
C LEU A 217 12.70 28.09 -1.60
N ALA A 218 12.95 29.38 -1.36
CA ALA A 218 14.22 29.87 -0.84
C ALA A 218 14.56 29.29 0.54
N GLN A 219 13.58 29.17 1.44
CA GLN A 219 13.78 28.55 2.76
C GLN A 219 14.17 27.06 2.65
N TRP A 220 13.58 26.35 1.69
CA TRP A 220 13.89 24.96 1.40
C TRP A 220 15.18 24.76 0.59
N LYS A 221 15.86 25.86 0.22
CA LYS A 221 17.05 25.88 -0.65
C LYS A 221 16.78 25.27 -2.03
N ILE A 222 15.56 25.47 -2.52
CA ILE A 222 15.11 25.06 -3.84
C ILE A 222 15.15 26.29 -4.72
N ALA A 223 15.86 26.22 -5.85
CA ALA A 223 15.99 27.31 -6.80
C ALA A 223 15.60 26.79 -8.20
N PRO A 224 14.32 26.87 -8.58
CA PRO A 224 13.93 26.64 -9.98
C PRO A 224 14.57 27.71 -10.88
N GLU A 225 14.81 27.39 -12.16
CA GLU A 225 15.28 28.37 -13.13
C GLU A 225 14.22 29.44 -13.39
N GLU A 226 12.96 29.02 -13.49
CA GLU A 226 11.80 29.86 -13.72
C GLU A 226 10.57 29.30 -13.00
N ILE A 227 9.60 30.17 -12.71
CA ILE A 227 8.28 29.83 -12.19
C ILE A 227 7.24 30.33 -13.19
N PHE A 228 6.40 29.43 -13.69
CA PHE A 228 5.31 29.78 -14.62
C PHE A 228 3.95 29.54 -13.98
N THR A 229 2.97 30.38 -14.29
CA THR A 229 1.56 30.09 -14.04
C THR A 229 0.86 29.67 -15.33
N THR A 230 0.21 28.50 -15.35
CA THR A 230 -0.45 27.98 -16.56
C THR A 230 -1.90 27.58 -16.31
N THR A 231 -2.69 27.59 -17.36
CA THR A 231 -4.01 26.95 -17.41
C THR A 231 -4.37 26.60 -18.85
N ILE A 232 -5.27 25.63 -19.04
CA ILE A 232 -5.89 25.34 -20.33
C ILE A 232 -7.16 26.19 -20.57
N TYR A 233 -7.56 26.99 -19.58
CA TYR A 233 -8.70 27.89 -19.62
C TYR A 233 -8.26 29.34 -19.87
N ASP A 234 -9.21 30.24 -20.08
CA ASP A 234 -8.89 31.66 -20.24
C ASP A 234 -8.54 32.28 -18.89
N SER A 235 -7.37 32.90 -18.79
CA SER A 235 -6.91 33.58 -17.58
C SER A 235 -5.87 34.64 -17.94
N PRO A 236 -5.93 35.85 -17.33
CA PRO A 236 -4.94 36.90 -17.55
C PRO A 236 -3.55 36.54 -17.01
N TYR A 237 -3.45 35.50 -16.18
CA TYR A 237 -2.21 35.00 -15.59
C TYR A 237 -1.67 33.74 -16.30
N ASN A 238 -2.21 33.39 -17.47
CA ASN A 238 -1.76 32.21 -18.19
C ASN A 238 -0.47 32.50 -18.99
N GLU A 239 0.65 31.94 -18.55
CA GLU A 239 2.00 32.10 -19.11
C GLU A 239 2.41 30.93 -20.02
N ILE A 240 1.43 30.28 -20.66
CA ILE A 240 1.68 29.14 -21.57
C ILE A 240 2.58 29.53 -22.76
N THR A 241 2.53 30.79 -23.18
CA THR A 241 3.34 31.31 -24.29
C THR A 241 4.81 31.44 -23.87
N GLU A 242 5.06 31.93 -22.66
CA GLU A 242 6.36 32.06 -22.03
C GLU A 242 6.98 30.69 -21.80
N LEU A 243 6.20 29.72 -21.32
CA LEU A 243 6.63 28.31 -21.19
C LEU A 243 7.04 27.73 -22.56
N THR A 244 6.26 27.98 -23.60
CA THR A 244 6.57 27.55 -24.98
C THR A 244 7.85 28.21 -25.51
N ASN A 245 8.06 29.49 -25.18
CA ASN A 245 9.28 30.22 -25.54
C ASN A 245 10.52 29.66 -24.84
N LEU A 246 10.40 29.23 -23.58
CA LEU A 246 11.48 28.56 -22.86
C LEU A 246 11.86 27.24 -23.56
N ILE A 247 10.88 26.38 -23.85
CA ILE A 247 11.11 25.08 -24.52
C ILE A 247 11.83 25.30 -25.86
N THR A 248 11.31 26.18 -26.72
CA THR A 248 11.94 26.49 -28.01
C THR A 248 13.30 27.19 -27.88
N GLY A 249 13.54 27.89 -26.77
CA GLY A 249 14.85 28.45 -26.40
C GLY A 249 15.86 27.34 -26.09
N ILE A 250 15.46 26.35 -25.30
CA ILE A 250 16.26 25.16 -24.97
C ILE A 250 16.57 24.35 -26.22
N GLU A 251 15.59 24.15 -27.13
CA GLU A 251 15.81 23.49 -28.43
C GLU A 251 16.89 24.18 -29.30
N ARG A 252 17.06 25.50 -29.19
CA ARG A 252 18.14 26.22 -29.90
C ARG A 252 19.51 25.97 -29.26
N GLN A 253 19.54 25.56 -28.01
CA GLN A 253 20.72 25.26 -27.21
C GLN A 253 20.92 23.74 -27.01
N HIS A 254 20.29 22.90 -27.83
CA HIS A 254 20.32 21.43 -27.73
C HIS A 254 21.70 20.86 -27.42
N GLU A 255 22.75 21.30 -28.13
CA GLU A 255 24.11 20.80 -27.93
C GLU A 255 24.69 21.09 -26.52
N ALA A 256 24.29 22.20 -25.88
CA ALA A 256 24.71 22.52 -24.52
C ALA A 256 24.03 21.60 -23.49
N TYR A 257 22.69 21.51 -23.54
CA TYR A 257 21.92 20.63 -22.66
C TYR A 257 22.29 19.16 -22.83
N LYS A 258 22.59 18.75 -24.07
CA LYS A 258 23.11 17.42 -24.39
C LYS A 258 24.46 17.14 -23.73
N ALA A 259 25.38 18.11 -23.73
CA ALA A 259 26.68 17.96 -23.07
C ALA A 259 26.50 17.82 -21.54
N ASP A 260 25.67 18.66 -20.94
CA ASP A 260 25.36 18.62 -19.50
C ASP A 260 24.68 17.30 -19.11
N TYR A 261 23.74 16.83 -19.94
CA TYR A 261 23.11 15.53 -19.77
C TYR A 261 24.13 14.39 -19.82
N HIS A 262 25.05 14.39 -20.79
CA HIS A 262 26.07 13.35 -20.92
C HIS A 262 26.97 13.25 -19.69
N GLU A 263 27.42 14.39 -19.15
CA GLU A 263 28.24 14.41 -17.95
C GLU A 263 27.46 13.90 -16.73
N ARG A 264 26.23 14.40 -16.55
CA ARG A 264 25.33 14.02 -15.47
C ARG A 264 24.99 12.53 -15.49
N ILE A 265 24.60 11.97 -16.64
CA ILE A 265 24.15 10.58 -16.72
C ILE A 265 25.28 9.59 -16.45
N ILE A 266 26.50 9.88 -16.93
CA ILE A 266 27.69 9.06 -16.65
C ILE A 266 27.98 9.08 -15.15
N SER A 267 28.06 10.27 -14.53
CA SER A 267 28.31 10.40 -13.09
C SER A 267 27.25 9.68 -12.27
N ASN A 268 25.97 9.88 -12.59
CA ASN A 268 24.86 9.25 -11.86
C ASN A 268 24.90 7.72 -11.95
N ILE A 269 25.24 7.15 -13.11
CA ILE A 269 25.39 5.70 -13.28
C ILE A 269 26.59 5.18 -12.48
N GLU A 270 27.74 5.86 -12.55
CA GLU A 270 28.95 5.53 -11.77
C GLU A 270 28.67 5.56 -10.26
N ASP A 271 28.04 6.62 -9.77
CA ASP A 271 27.70 6.80 -8.36
C ASP A 271 26.70 5.76 -7.86
N ARG A 272 25.62 5.50 -8.62
CA ARG A 272 24.62 4.47 -8.27
C ARG A 272 25.22 3.07 -8.25
N GLN A 273 26.09 2.75 -9.20
CA GLN A 273 26.78 1.46 -9.21
C GLN A 273 27.74 1.34 -8.02
N THR A 274 28.47 2.41 -7.70
CA THR A 274 29.38 2.44 -6.55
C THR A 274 28.62 2.24 -5.24
N GLN A 275 27.48 2.92 -5.07
CA GLN A 275 26.59 2.72 -3.91
C GLN A 275 26.04 1.28 -3.83
N TYR A 276 25.65 0.69 -4.97
CA TYR A 276 25.22 -0.70 -5.02
C TYR A 276 26.33 -1.66 -4.59
N ILE A 277 27.54 -1.50 -5.14
CA ILE A 277 28.70 -2.33 -4.79
C ILE A 277 29.03 -2.17 -3.30
N ASP A 278 29.03 -0.95 -2.77
CA ASP A 278 29.29 -0.69 -1.35
C ASP A 278 28.25 -1.35 -0.44
N GLY A 279 26.98 -1.40 -0.87
CA GLY A 279 25.91 -2.14 -0.20
C GLY A 279 26.19 -3.65 -0.15
N GLU A 280 26.47 -4.26 -1.31
CA GLU A 280 26.78 -5.69 -1.40
C GLU A 280 28.05 -6.07 -0.62
N LEU A 281 29.09 -5.22 -0.68
CA LEU A 281 30.31 -5.39 0.12
C LEU A 281 30.01 -5.34 1.62
N SER A 282 29.18 -4.41 2.08
CA SER A 282 28.77 -4.32 3.48
C SER A 282 28.06 -5.60 3.96
N ASP A 283 27.19 -6.18 3.13
CA ASP A 283 26.48 -7.41 3.47
C ASP A 283 27.40 -8.65 3.47
N ILE A 284 28.43 -8.67 2.63
CA ILE A 284 29.49 -9.69 2.73
C ILE A 284 30.30 -9.48 4.01
N PHE A 285 30.69 -8.26 4.37
CA PHE A 285 31.47 -7.98 5.58
C PHE A 285 30.70 -8.31 6.87
N LYS A 286 29.37 -8.17 6.90
CA LYS A 286 28.54 -8.64 8.02
C LYS A 286 28.62 -10.16 8.19
N ARG A 287 28.64 -10.91 7.09
CA ARG A 287 28.75 -12.38 7.09
C ARG A 287 30.18 -12.86 7.36
N GLN A 288 31.17 -12.10 6.88
CA GLN A 288 32.60 -12.36 6.99
C GLN A 288 33.36 -11.14 7.54
N PRO A 289 33.26 -10.84 8.86
CA PRO A 289 33.88 -9.62 9.43
C PRO A 289 35.41 -9.54 9.26
N VAL A 290 36.09 -10.68 9.19
CA VAL A 290 37.54 -10.78 9.01
C VAL A 290 37.98 -10.40 7.59
N ALA A 291 37.03 -10.28 6.65
CA ALA A 291 37.30 -9.86 5.28
C ALA A 291 37.34 -8.32 5.12
N GLU A 292 36.84 -7.57 6.09
CA GLU A 292 36.79 -6.11 6.03
C GLU A 292 38.20 -5.51 5.99
N GLY A 293 38.45 -4.64 5.01
CA GLY A 293 39.74 -3.99 4.80
C GLY A 293 40.77 -4.81 4.01
N LYS A 294 40.45 -6.05 3.60
CA LYS A 294 41.34 -6.84 2.74
C LYS A 294 41.33 -6.34 1.30
N ASN A 295 42.49 -6.37 0.65
CA ASN A 295 42.59 -6.09 -0.78
C ASN A 295 42.38 -7.35 -1.64
N THR A 296 42.33 -7.18 -2.96
CA THR A 296 42.09 -8.28 -3.92
C THR A 296 43.12 -9.42 -3.82
N GLU A 297 44.39 -9.14 -3.51
CA GLU A 297 45.46 -10.15 -3.38
C GLU A 297 45.32 -10.97 -2.09
N GLU A 298 44.95 -10.32 -0.99
CA GLU A 298 44.70 -10.95 0.31
C GLU A 298 43.46 -11.84 0.25
N VAL A 299 42.41 -11.39 -0.45
CA VAL A 299 41.20 -12.18 -0.73
C VAL A 299 41.54 -13.42 -1.57
N ASP A 300 42.36 -13.28 -2.62
CA ASP A 300 42.76 -14.40 -3.49
C ASP A 300 43.58 -15.47 -2.74
N SER A 301 44.48 -15.00 -1.87
CA SER A 301 45.26 -15.87 -0.99
C SER A 301 44.36 -16.65 -0.02
N HIS A 302 43.30 -16.01 0.47
CA HIS A 302 42.34 -16.65 1.37
C HIS A 302 41.43 -17.65 0.65
N ILE A 303 40.99 -17.35 -0.58
CA ILE A 303 40.29 -18.33 -1.43
C ILE A 303 41.16 -19.56 -1.64
N THR A 304 42.44 -19.37 -1.98
CA THR A 304 43.40 -20.49 -2.15
C THR A 304 43.56 -21.31 -0.86
N TYR A 305 43.56 -20.67 0.31
CA TYR A 305 43.55 -21.36 1.60
C TYR A 305 42.28 -22.21 1.79
N LEU A 306 41.10 -21.63 1.57
CA LEU A 306 39.82 -22.33 1.69
C LEU A 306 39.72 -23.52 0.71
N GLU A 307 40.22 -23.37 -0.52
CA GLU A 307 40.27 -24.47 -1.50
C GLU A 307 41.11 -25.66 -1.00
N ASN A 308 42.27 -25.37 -0.39
CA ASN A 308 43.12 -26.41 0.18
C ASN A 308 42.47 -27.07 1.40
N GLU A 309 41.79 -26.31 2.27
CA GLU A 309 41.07 -26.85 3.42
C GLU A 309 39.88 -27.73 2.99
N ILE A 310 39.07 -27.30 2.02
CA ILE A 310 37.97 -28.10 1.45
C ILE A 310 38.51 -29.41 0.86
N LYS A 311 39.63 -29.34 0.14
CA LYS A 311 40.29 -30.53 -0.43
C LYS A 311 40.77 -31.49 0.66
N ASN A 312 41.35 -30.96 1.75
CA ASN A 312 41.83 -31.77 2.87
C ASN A 312 40.68 -32.42 3.65
N ASP A 313 39.57 -31.70 3.88
CA ASP A 313 38.38 -32.23 4.57
C ASP A 313 37.68 -33.33 3.76
N ALA A 314 37.61 -33.16 2.43
CA ALA A 314 37.11 -34.19 1.52
C ALA A 314 37.98 -35.46 1.55
N LEU A 315 39.31 -35.31 1.58
CA LEU A 315 40.23 -36.44 1.70
C LEU A 315 40.13 -37.12 3.08
N ALA A 316 40.00 -36.37 4.16
CA ALA A 316 39.81 -36.94 5.51
C ALA A 316 38.50 -37.75 5.61
N SER A 317 37.40 -37.21 5.09
CA SER A 317 36.10 -37.89 5.07
C SER A 317 36.13 -39.22 4.28
N LEU A 318 36.95 -39.29 3.22
CA LEU A 318 37.20 -40.52 2.46
C LEU A 318 37.96 -41.58 3.29
N HIS A 319 38.87 -41.19 4.18
CA HIS A 319 39.60 -42.13 5.05
C HIS A 319 38.75 -42.69 6.20
N ASP A 320 37.71 -41.96 6.63
CA ASP A 320 36.81 -42.39 7.71
C ASP A 320 35.85 -43.52 7.31
N ASP A 321 35.61 -43.70 6.00
CA ASP A 321 34.75 -44.74 5.45
C ASP A 321 35.57 -45.69 4.56
N PRO A 322 36.04 -46.83 5.11
CA PRO A 322 36.83 -47.81 4.36
C PRO A 322 36.15 -48.35 3.11
N ASP A 323 34.82 -48.46 3.10
CA ASP A 323 34.07 -48.95 1.95
C ASP A 323 34.01 -47.90 0.85
N ALA A 324 33.78 -46.63 1.21
CA ALA A 324 33.82 -45.50 0.27
C ALA A 324 35.22 -45.31 -0.35
N LEU A 325 36.28 -45.45 0.45
CA LEU A 325 37.66 -45.39 -0.04
C LEU A 325 37.97 -46.53 -1.02
N ALA A 326 37.57 -47.75 -0.68
CA ALA A 326 37.77 -48.91 -1.52
C ALA A 326 37.02 -48.77 -2.86
N ASP A 327 35.79 -48.24 -2.84
CA ASP A 327 35.00 -47.98 -4.05
C ASP A 327 35.63 -46.88 -4.92
N TYR A 328 36.12 -45.80 -4.29
CA TYR A 328 36.82 -44.72 -4.99
C TYR A 328 38.10 -45.23 -5.68
N VAL A 329 38.95 -45.98 -4.95
CA VAL A 329 40.16 -46.61 -5.51
C VAL A 329 39.80 -47.56 -6.64
N ARG A 330 38.77 -48.40 -6.47
CA ARG A 330 38.32 -49.34 -7.51
C ARG A 330 37.92 -48.63 -8.80
N GLN A 331 37.17 -47.54 -8.70
CA GLN A 331 36.72 -46.79 -9.88
C GLN A 331 37.89 -46.09 -10.58
N ARG A 332 38.75 -45.39 -9.83
CA ARG A 332 39.86 -44.61 -10.39
C ARG A 332 40.94 -45.49 -11.00
N THR A 333 41.27 -46.62 -10.37
CA THR A 333 42.26 -47.57 -10.92
C THR A 333 41.74 -48.27 -12.18
N LYS A 334 40.43 -48.56 -12.25
CA LYS A 334 39.78 -49.03 -13.46
C LYS A 334 39.86 -48.00 -14.60
N GLU A 335 39.65 -46.71 -14.31
CA GLU A 335 39.82 -45.63 -15.29
C GLU A 335 41.26 -45.51 -15.79
N ILE A 336 42.25 -45.63 -14.90
CA ILE A 336 43.68 -45.65 -15.25
C ILE A 336 43.95 -46.79 -16.24
N ALA A 337 43.54 -48.02 -15.91
CA ALA A 337 43.75 -49.18 -16.78
C ALA A 337 42.99 -49.08 -18.11
N LYS A 338 41.80 -48.46 -18.10
CA LYS A 338 41.00 -48.23 -19.30
C LYS A 338 41.66 -47.22 -20.24
N ASN A 339 42.27 -46.17 -19.70
CA ASN A 339 42.86 -45.09 -20.50
C ASN A 339 44.32 -45.36 -20.88
N SER A 340 44.95 -46.37 -20.29
CA SER A 340 46.36 -46.68 -20.53
C SER A 340 46.63 -47.32 -21.90
N TYR A 341 47.83 -47.09 -22.42
CA TYR A 341 48.28 -47.60 -23.72
C TYR A 341 49.02 -48.95 -23.57
N LEU A 342 48.29 -49.99 -23.14
CA LEU A 342 48.86 -51.31 -22.82
C LEU A 342 49.46 -52.08 -23.99
N TYR A 343 49.10 -51.74 -25.23
CA TYR A 343 49.44 -52.55 -26.41
C TYR A 343 50.25 -51.77 -27.45
N PRO A 344 51.51 -51.40 -27.15
CA PRO A 344 52.44 -50.93 -28.16
C PRO A 344 52.78 -52.04 -29.16
N HIS A 345 53.41 -51.68 -30.28
CA HIS A 345 53.70 -52.61 -31.38
C HIS A 345 54.39 -53.93 -30.94
N PRO A 346 55.39 -53.94 -30.03
CA PRO A 346 56.03 -55.18 -29.58
C PRO A 346 55.06 -56.13 -28.86
N VAL A 347 54.21 -55.59 -27.98
CA VAL A 347 53.21 -56.37 -27.23
C VAL A 347 52.13 -56.90 -28.16
N LYS A 348 51.63 -56.08 -29.09
CA LYS A 348 50.68 -56.52 -30.13
C LYS A 348 51.25 -57.65 -30.97
N SER A 349 52.54 -57.58 -31.31
CA SER A 349 53.22 -58.63 -32.06
C SER A 349 53.29 -59.93 -31.26
N ALA A 350 53.72 -59.88 -29.99
CA ALA A 350 53.81 -61.05 -29.12
C ALA A 350 52.43 -61.73 -28.93
N ILE A 351 51.37 -60.95 -28.69
CA ILE A 351 50.00 -61.46 -28.58
C ILE A 351 49.52 -62.05 -29.92
N SER A 352 49.84 -61.40 -31.04
CA SER A 352 49.49 -61.92 -32.36
C SER A 352 50.18 -63.25 -32.65
N ASP A 353 51.44 -63.40 -32.25
CA ASP A 353 52.21 -64.64 -32.44
C ASP A 353 51.68 -65.76 -31.53
N TYR A 354 51.28 -65.45 -30.30
CA TYR A 354 50.53 -66.37 -29.44
C TYR A 354 49.22 -66.84 -30.09
N LEU A 355 48.41 -65.94 -30.65
CA LEU A 355 47.17 -66.31 -31.34
C LEU A 355 47.43 -67.15 -32.59
N LYS A 356 48.54 -66.93 -33.32
CA LYS A 356 48.96 -67.78 -34.44
C LYS A 356 49.39 -69.19 -34.00
N VAL A 357 50.01 -69.31 -32.82
CA VAL A 357 50.37 -70.61 -32.22
C VAL A 357 49.12 -71.39 -31.80
N ILE A 358 48.08 -70.72 -31.29
CA ILE A 358 46.80 -71.34 -30.88
C ILE A 358 45.92 -71.71 -32.06
N SER A 359 45.76 -70.81 -33.03
CA SER A 359 44.97 -71.07 -34.26
C SER A 359 45.59 -72.14 -35.16
N GLY A 360 46.85 -72.50 -34.92
CA GLY A 360 47.56 -73.53 -35.66
C GLY A 360 48.17 -73.05 -36.98
N ASP A 361 48.25 -71.72 -37.18
CA ASP A 361 48.98 -71.07 -38.27
C ASP A 361 50.51 -71.22 -38.12
N ILE A 362 51.00 -71.24 -36.88
CA ILE A 362 52.40 -71.60 -36.55
C ILE A 362 52.42 -73.02 -35.97
N ARG A 363 53.10 -73.93 -36.68
CA ARG A 363 53.25 -75.33 -36.29
C ARG A 363 54.73 -75.70 -36.15
N ALA A 364 55.05 -76.54 -35.17
CA ALA A 364 56.39 -77.11 -35.06
C ALA A 364 56.77 -77.94 -36.30
N GLY A 365 57.90 -77.62 -36.95
CA GLY A 365 58.45 -78.38 -38.09
C GLY A 365 59.14 -79.69 -37.71
N GLY A 366 59.01 -80.73 -38.56
CA GLY A 366 59.67 -82.05 -38.45
C GLY A 366 58.78 -83.20 -37.94
N LEU A 367 59.10 -84.44 -38.34
CA LEU A 367 58.22 -85.64 -38.19
C LEU A 367 58.22 -86.33 -36.80
N PHE A 368 59.05 -85.92 -35.84
CA PHE A 368 59.11 -86.54 -34.49
C PHE A 368 58.95 -85.51 -33.36
N GLY A 369 58.16 -85.86 -32.32
CA GLY A 369 58.01 -85.08 -31.07
C GLY A 369 57.03 -83.90 -31.12
N ARG A 370 56.06 -83.91 -32.05
CA ARG A 370 55.20 -82.76 -32.40
C ARG A 370 54.45 -82.13 -31.21
N LYS A 371 53.87 -82.95 -30.31
CA LYS A 371 53.10 -82.46 -29.14
C LYS A 371 53.99 -81.68 -28.15
N LYS A 372 55.17 -82.22 -27.82
CA LYS A 372 56.13 -81.59 -26.89
C LYS A 372 56.73 -80.31 -27.46
N LYS A 373 56.97 -80.26 -28.78
CA LYS A 373 57.44 -79.06 -29.49
C LYS A 373 56.36 -77.98 -29.59
N GLN A 374 55.09 -78.35 -29.80
CA GLN A 374 53.97 -77.40 -29.81
C GLN A 374 53.75 -76.80 -28.42
N GLU A 375 53.85 -77.59 -27.36
CA GLU A 375 53.78 -77.10 -25.98
C GLU A 375 54.94 -76.16 -25.63
N ALA A 376 56.14 -76.41 -26.17
CA ALA A 376 57.28 -75.50 -26.03
C ALA A 376 57.06 -74.17 -26.77
N LEU A 377 56.48 -74.18 -27.98
CA LEU A 377 56.10 -72.96 -28.71
C LEU A 377 55.02 -72.15 -27.96
N TYR A 378 54.03 -72.82 -27.38
CA TYR A 378 53.00 -72.19 -26.55
C TYR A 378 53.60 -71.51 -25.31
N LYS A 379 54.47 -72.22 -24.58
CA LYS A 379 55.17 -71.66 -23.42
C LYS A 379 56.11 -70.52 -23.80
N GLY A 380 56.79 -70.61 -24.94
CA GLY A 380 57.62 -69.54 -25.49
C GLY A 380 56.82 -68.28 -25.77
N ALA A 381 55.69 -68.39 -26.49
CA ALA A 381 54.84 -67.25 -26.80
C ALA A 381 54.25 -66.57 -25.54
N LEU A 382 53.92 -67.34 -24.49
CA LEU A 382 53.51 -66.78 -23.20
C LEU A 382 54.65 -66.00 -22.52
N CYS A 383 55.87 -66.54 -22.56
CA CYS A 383 57.06 -65.88 -22.02
C CYS A 383 57.36 -64.56 -22.75
N ASP A 384 57.24 -64.55 -24.08
CA ASP A 384 57.46 -63.35 -24.90
C ASP A 384 56.42 -62.26 -24.60
N ILE A 385 55.15 -62.64 -24.38
CA ILE A 385 54.11 -61.68 -23.94
C ILE A 385 54.48 -61.08 -22.59
N GLU A 386 54.85 -61.92 -21.61
CA GLU A 386 55.19 -61.45 -20.26
C GLU A 386 56.42 -60.51 -20.28
N GLU A 387 57.47 -60.88 -21.02
CA GLU A 387 58.70 -60.08 -21.14
C GLU A 387 58.43 -58.72 -21.81
N THR A 388 57.60 -58.69 -22.85
CA THR A 388 57.27 -57.44 -23.56
C THR A 388 56.26 -56.57 -22.83
N LEU A 389 55.34 -57.16 -22.07
CA LEU A 389 54.27 -56.44 -21.38
C LEU A 389 54.71 -55.86 -20.03
N THR A 390 55.63 -56.53 -19.32
CA THR A 390 56.15 -56.08 -18.02
C THR A 390 56.61 -54.61 -17.99
N PRO A 391 57.47 -54.12 -18.91
CA PRO A 391 57.91 -52.72 -18.89
C PRO A 391 56.76 -51.73 -19.19
N VAL A 392 55.76 -52.17 -19.97
CA VAL A 392 54.57 -51.36 -20.27
C VAL A 392 53.69 -51.25 -19.02
N ILE A 393 53.44 -52.35 -18.31
CA ILE A 393 52.69 -52.36 -17.04
C ILE A 393 53.34 -51.41 -16.02
N ALA A 394 54.66 -51.47 -15.87
CA ALA A 394 55.37 -50.63 -14.91
C ALA A 394 55.15 -49.13 -15.16
N THR A 395 55.04 -48.72 -16.43
CA THR A 395 54.91 -47.31 -16.82
C THR A 395 53.46 -46.87 -16.89
N GLU A 396 52.59 -47.70 -17.46
CA GLU A 396 51.22 -47.36 -17.84
C GLU A 396 50.19 -47.72 -16.76
N ILE A 397 50.54 -48.58 -15.81
CA ILE A 397 49.67 -49.03 -14.71
C ILE A 397 50.29 -48.71 -13.36
N ASP A 398 51.49 -49.24 -13.06
CA ASP A 398 52.06 -49.14 -11.72
C ASP A 398 52.34 -47.69 -11.31
N ALA A 399 52.98 -46.90 -12.18
CA ALA A 399 53.31 -45.50 -11.85
C ALA A 399 52.06 -44.62 -11.63
N PRO A 400 51.03 -44.63 -12.50
CA PRO A 400 49.80 -43.86 -12.26
C PRO A 400 49.01 -44.33 -11.02
N VAL A 401 48.93 -45.63 -10.76
CA VAL A 401 48.24 -46.17 -9.58
C VAL A 401 48.97 -45.77 -8.29
N ASN A 402 50.31 -45.82 -8.28
CA ASN A 402 51.09 -45.31 -7.16
C ASN A 402 50.94 -43.78 -6.98
N GLY A 403 50.80 -43.03 -8.07
CA GLY A 403 50.46 -41.61 -8.03
C GLY A 403 49.12 -41.35 -7.33
N LEU A 404 48.09 -42.12 -7.67
CA LEU A 404 46.78 -42.07 -7.01
C LEU A 404 46.87 -42.38 -5.51
N PHE A 405 47.60 -43.42 -5.11
CA PHE A 405 47.80 -43.71 -3.68
C PHE A 405 48.56 -42.59 -2.96
N GLY A 406 49.53 -41.96 -3.62
CA GLY A 406 50.21 -40.77 -3.11
C GLY A 406 49.27 -39.57 -2.93
N GLU A 407 48.37 -39.31 -3.89
CA GLU A 407 47.35 -38.26 -3.79
C GLU A 407 46.36 -38.49 -2.64
N LEU A 408 46.05 -39.77 -2.37
CA LEU A 408 45.22 -40.17 -1.23
C LEU A 408 45.98 -40.15 0.10
N GLY A 409 47.27 -39.80 0.12
CA GLY A 409 48.07 -39.75 1.34
C GLY A 409 48.35 -41.12 1.95
N LEU A 410 48.27 -42.20 1.17
CA LEU A 410 48.52 -43.57 1.61
C LEU A 410 50.00 -43.90 1.51
N ILE A 411 50.55 -44.51 2.56
CA ILE A 411 51.98 -44.82 2.70
C ILE A 411 52.14 -46.33 2.83
N GLY A 412 53.06 -46.91 2.05
CA GLY A 412 53.37 -48.33 2.13
C GLY A 412 54.25 -48.79 0.97
N ALA A 413 54.30 -50.11 0.75
CA ALA A 413 55.03 -50.67 -0.39
C ALA A 413 54.36 -50.22 -1.72
N PRO A 414 55.14 -49.92 -2.77
CA PRO A 414 54.58 -49.51 -4.05
C PRO A 414 53.75 -50.64 -4.66
N PHE A 415 52.59 -50.29 -5.19
CA PHE A 415 51.75 -51.19 -5.97
C PHE A 415 52.54 -51.69 -7.18
N ARG A 416 52.45 -53.00 -7.41
CA ARG A 416 53.02 -53.68 -8.58
C ARG A 416 51.99 -54.66 -9.10
N TYR A 417 51.43 -54.37 -10.26
CA TYR A 417 50.44 -55.23 -10.89
C TYR A 417 51.07 -56.56 -11.29
N LYS A 418 50.47 -57.66 -10.85
CA LYS A 418 50.92 -59.01 -11.21
C LYS A 418 50.09 -59.51 -12.39
N TRP A 419 50.69 -59.52 -13.56
CA TRP A 419 50.09 -60.11 -14.76
C TRP A 419 49.92 -61.62 -14.59
N GLY A 420 48.70 -62.12 -14.82
CA GLY A 420 48.42 -63.54 -14.89
C GLY A 420 48.17 -64.00 -16.33
N SER A 421 48.89 -65.03 -16.79
CA SER A 421 48.65 -65.62 -18.13
C SER A 421 47.23 -66.16 -18.31
N GLY A 422 46.50 -66.44 -17.22
CA GLY A 422 45.08 -66.81 -17.24
C GLY A 422 44.11 -65.70 -17.66
N LEU A 423 44.59 -64.47 -17.84
CA LEU A 423 43.79 -63.38 -18.44
C LEU A 423 43.63 -63.53 -19.95
N LEU A 424 44.49 -64.34 -20.58
CA LEU A 424 44.39 -64.67 -22.00
C LEU A 424 43.20 -65.61 -22.19
N HIS A 425 42.26 -65.22 -23.05
CA HIS A 425 41.08 -66.02 -23.37
C HIS A 425 41.46 -67.21 -24.26
N GLU A 426 41.12 -68.42 -23.81
CA GLU A 426 41.22 -69.65 -24.60
C GLU A 426 39.93 -69.83 -25.42
N GLU A 427 39.88 -69.34 -26.66
CA GLU A 427 38.77 -69.52 -27.60
C GLU A 427 39.19 -70.40 -28.80
N GLU A 428 38.28 -71.20 -29.37
CA GLU A 428 38.55 -71.93 -30.62
C GLU A 428 38.63 -70.93 -31.80
N ILE A 429 39.83 -70.73 -32.33
CA ILE A 429 40.08 -69.80 -33.44
C ILE A 429 39.87 -70.52 -34.78
N THR A 430 38.81 -70.17 -35.52
CA THR A 430 38.52 -70.75 -36.85
C THR A 430 39.22 -70.02 -38.00
N THR A 431 39.38 -68.69 -37.92
CA THR A 431 40.16 -67.87 -38.87
C THR A 431 40.78 -66.66 -38.16
N LEU A 432 42.09 -66.44 -38.31
CA LEU A 432 42.81 -65.33 -37.67
C LEU A 432 42.83 -64.10 -38.61
N SER A 433 41.87 -63.20 -38.45
CA SER A 433 41.85 -61.91 -39.16
C SER A 433 42.37 -60.77 -38.27
N ASN A 434 42.82 -59.66 -38.87
CA ASN A 434 43.19 -58.45 -38.12
C ASN A 434 42.02 -57.92 -37.25
N ALA A 435 40.78 -58.05 -37.73
CA ALA A 435 39.60 -57.67 -36.96
C ALA A 435 39.40 -58.55 -35.71
N TYR A 436 39.73 -59.84 -35.80
CA TYR A 436 39.70 -60.75 -34.65
C TYR A 436 40.75 -60.38 -33.60
N ILE A 437 41.99 -60.07 -34.03
CA ILE A 437 43.07 -59.65 -33.12
C ILE A 437 42.69 -58.38 -32.36
N LEU A 438 42.11 -57.38 -33.04
CA LEU A 438 41.65 -56.16 -32.39
C LEU A 438 40.55 -56.41 -31.36
N ASN A 439 39.55 -57.23 -31.69
CA ASN A 439 38.48 -57.60 -30.76
C ASN A 439 39.01 -58.40 -29.55
N TYR A 440 39.98 -59.28 -29.79
CA TYR A 440 40.65 -60.03 -28.72
C TYR A 440 41.41 -59.09 -27.77
N LEU A 441 42.15 -58.12 -28.31
CA LEU A 441 42.84 -57.10 -27.51
C LEU A 441 41.87 -56.24 -26.70
N ASP A 442 40.70 -55.88 -27.24
CA ASP A 442 39.67 -55.13 -26.51
C ASP A 442 39.06 -55.96 -25.37
N LYS A 443 38.76 -57.24 -25.60
CA LYS A 443 38.30 -58.17 -24.54
C LYS A 443 39.35 -58.33 -23.45
N LEU A 444 40.61 -58.54 -23.85
CA LEU A 444 41.74 -58.64 -22.95
C LEU A 444 41.87 -57.36 -22.12
N LYS A 445 41.74 -56.18 -22.73
CA LYS A 445 41.80 -54.89 -22.04
C LYS A 445 40.78 -54.80 -20.92
N ARG A 446 39.53 -55.17 -21.18
CA ARG A 446 38.46 -55.17 -20.16
C ARG A 446 38.75 -56.15 -19.01
N SER A 447 39.35 -57.30 -19.31
CA SER A 447 39.78 -58.26 -18.29
C SER A 447 40.90 -57.69 -17.41
N VAL A 448 41.88 -57.01 -18.03
CA VAL A 448 42.96 -56.31 -17.33
C VAL A 448 42.44 -55.16 -16.49
N GLU A 449 41.52 -54.34 -17.01
CA GLU A 449 40.86 -53.26 -16.25
C GLU A 449 40.26 -53.75 -14.94
N LYS A 450 39.52 -54.86 -15.02
CA LYS A 450 38.90 -55.48 -13.84
C LYS A 450 39.96 -56.01 -12.88
N ASP A 451 40.96 -56.73 -13.40
CA ASP A 451 42.00 -57.37 -12.59
C ASP A 451 42.91 -56.35 -11.88
N VAL A 452 43.31 -55.27 -12.57
CA VAL A 452 44.06 -54.15 -11.98
C VAL A 452 43.27 -53.51 -10.84
N SER A 453 41.98 -53.25 -11.04
CA SER A 453 41.15 -52.64 -9.99
C SER A 453 40.99 -53.54 -8.76
N LEU A 454 40.90 -54.86 -8.96
CA LEU A 454 40.80 -55.83 -7.87
C LEU A 454 42.12 -55.93 -7.10
N GLN A 455 43.25 -56.05 -7.81
CA GLN A 455 44.57 -56.12 -7.17
C GLN A 455 44.92 -54.79 -6.46
N ALA A 456 44.51 -53.64 -6.99
CA ALA A 456 44.76 -52.35 -6.36
C ALA A 456 43.93 -52.17 -5.07
N VAL A 457 42.67 -52.64 -5.04
CA VAL A 457 41.85 -52.65 -3.81
C VAL A 457 42.38 -53.66 -2.79
N ASP A 458 42.89 -54.81 -3.22
CA ASP A 458 43.57 -55.77 -2.32
C ASP A 458 44.84 -55.16 -1.72
N HIS A 459 45.63 -54.47 -2.55
CA HIS A 459 46.84 -53.76 -2.12
C HIS A 459 46.55 -52.60 -1.18
N LEU A 460 45.42 -51.90 -1.34
CA LEU A 460 44.96 -50.84 -0.44
C LEU A 460 44.92 -51.32 1.03
N GLY A 461 44.53 -52.56 1.29
CA GLY A 461 44.51 -53.15 2.64
C GLY A 461 45.91 -53.33 3.27
N THR A 462 46.98 -53.14 2.50
CA THR A 462 48.38 -53.18 2.97
C THR A 462 48.99 -51.79 3.19
N LEU A 463 48.26 -50.73 2.84
CA LEU A 463 48.71 -49.35 2.96
C LEU A 463 48.19 -48.74 4.26
N GLU A 464 48.99 -47.88 4.87
CA GLU A 464 48.60 -47.10 6.06
C GLU A 464 48.24 -45.67 5.65
N ALA A 465 47.21 -45.10 6.26
CA ALA A 465 46.91 -43.69 6.10
C ALA A 465 48.05 -42.86 6.72
N GLY A 466 48.65 -41.96 5.93
CA GLY A 466 49.54 -40.93 6.46
C GLY A 466 48.78 -40.00 7.41
N ASN A 467 49.50 -39.11 8.12
CA ASN A 467 48.88 -38.11 9.02
C ASN A 467 48.03 -37.09 8.23
N VAL A 468 46.84 -37.49 7.77
CA VAL A 468 45.80 -36.60 7.25
C VAL A 468 44.99 -36.14 8.45
N LYS A 469 45.38 -35.02 9.06
CA LYS A 469 44.60 -34.40 10.12
C LYS A 469 43.37 -33.73 9.50
N GLY A 470 42.23 -34.42 9.51
CA GLY A 470 40.93 -33.79 9.26
C GLY A 470 40.51 -32.94 10.47
N MET A 471 40.28 -31.64 10.26
CA MET A 471 39.45 -30.86 11.19
C MET A 471 37.98 -31.18 10.86
N HIS A 472 37.48 -32.31 11.35
CA HIS A 472 36.05 -32.62 11.21
C HIS A 472 35.23 -31.53 11.87
N GLY A 473 34.48 -30.77 11.06
CA GLY A 473 33.44 -29.90 11.60
C GLY A 473 33.08 -28.64 10.82
N ASN A 474 33.67 -28.34 9.67
CA ASN A 474 33.45 -27.03 9.06
C ASN A 474 32.45 -27.06 7.89
N LYS A 475 31.17 -27.30 8.21
CA LYS A 475 30.03 -27.24 7.27
C LYS A 475 29.85 -25.87 6.57
N GLY A 476 30.67 -24.86 6.89
CA GLY A 476 30.64 -23.51 6.33
C GLY A 476 31.68 -23.18 5.26
N LEU A 477 32.73 -24.00 5.04
CA LEU A 477 33.88 -23.61 4.20
C LEU A 477 33.50 -23.32 2.72
N ALA A 478 32.56 -24.08 2.16
CA ALA A 478 32.10 -23.84 0.79
C ALA A 478 31.26 -22.55 0.67
N SER A 479 30.48 -22.23 1.70
CA SER A 479 29.72 -20.97 1.76
C SER A 479 30.66 -19.79 1.94
N GLU A 480 31.65 -19.91 2.84
CA GLU A 480 32.68 -18.89 3.07
C GLU A 480 33.50 -18.64 1.80
N ARG A 481 33.91 -19.69 1.08
CA ARG A 481 34.57 -19.56 -0.22
C ARG A 481 33.72 -18.78 -1.22
N THR A 482 32.42 -19.07 -1.29
CA THR A 482 31.49 -18.36 -2.18
C THR A 482 31.42 -16.87 -1.85
N ASP A 483 31.39 -16.52 -0.56
CA ASP A 483 31.40 -15.13 -0.10
C ASP A 483 32.70 -14.41 -0.49
N TYR A 484 33.85 -15.05 -0.33
CA TYR A 484 35.14 -14.47 -0.72
C TYR A 484 35.32 -14.37 -2.26
N GLU A 485 34.75 -15.30 -3.03
CA GLU A 485 34.70 -15.20 -4.51
C GLU A 485 33.84 -14.01 -4.96
N GLN A 486 32.68 -13.81 -4.32
CA GLN A 486 31.82 -12.64 -4.56
C GLN A 486 32.55 -11.34 -4.16
N LEU A 487 33.20 -11.32 -3.00
CA LEU A 487 34.00 -10.19 -2.51
C LEU A 487 35.08 -9.78 -3.52
N LYS A 488 35.84 -10.76 -4.03
CA LYS A 488 36.89 -10.53 -5.03
C LYS A 488 36.32 -9.85 -6.28
N ASN A 489 35.17 -10.31 -6.76
CA ASN A 489 34.55 -9.76 -7.97
C ASN A 489 34.06 -8.33 -7.74
N LEU A 490 33.43 -8.06 -6.59
CA LEU A 490 32.97 -6.72 -6.23
C LEU A 490 34.11 -5.73 -6.01
N LEU A 491 35.20 -6.13 -5.35
CA LEU A 491 36.39 -5.29 -5.18
C LEU A 491 37.04 -4.91 -6.52
N LYS A 492 37.17 -5.87 -7.44
CA LYS A 492 37.66 -5.61 -8.80
C LYS A 492 36.75 -4.66 -9.57
N LEU A 493 35.43 -4.82 -9.41
CA LEU A 493 34.45 -3.97 -10.07
C LEU A 493 34.50 -2.54 -9.52
N LYS A 494 34.63 -2.39 -8.19
CA LYS A 494 34.80 -1.11 -7.52
C LYS A 494 36.08 -0.40 -8.00
N GLU A 495 37.20 -1.10 -8.01
CA GLU A 495 38.48 -0.59 -8.50
C GLU A 495 38.37 -0.13 -9.97
N SER A 496 37.69 -0.90 -10.81
CA SER A 496 37.46 -0.58 -12.23
C SER A 496 36.68 0.74 -12.43
N LEU A 497 35.69 1.00 -11.57
CA LEU A 497 34.90 2.25 -11.59
C LEU A 497 35.70 3.42 -11.02
N GLU A 498 36.33 3.27 -9.84
CA GLU A 498 37.10 4.33 -9.18
C GLU A 498 38.30 4.80 -10.01
N THR A 499 38.93 3.89 -10.76
CA THR A 499 40.06 4.19 -11.65
C THR A 499 39.64 4.54 -13.08
N ALA A 500 38.34 4.44 -13.40
CA ALA A 500 37.78 4.55 -14.75
C ALA A 500 38.43 3.60 -15.78
N ASN A 501 39.04 2.49 -15.34
CA ASN A 501 39.68 1.50 -16.20
C ASN A 501 38.73 0.91 -17.25
N TYR A 502 37.44 0.82 -16.92
CA TYR A 502 36.41 0.32 -17.83
C TYR A 502 36.32 1.12 -19.15
N ARG A 503 36.73 2.39 -19.16
CA ARG A 503 36.74 3.25 -20.36
C ARG A 503 37.75 2.77 -21.42
N HIS A 504 38.71 1.92 -21.05
CA HIS A 504 39.74 1.38 -21.94
C HIS A 504 39.38 0.03 -22.57
N PHE A 505 38.22 -0.55 -22.26
CA PHE A 505 37.79 -1.78 -22.91
C PHE A 505 37.57 -1.59 -24.40
N TYR A 506 37.90 -2.62 -25.17
CA TYR A 506 37.61 -2.65 -26.60
C TYR A 506 36.20 -3.18 -26.82
N ILE A 507 35.37 -2.41 -27.54
CA ILE A 507 34.01 -2.81 -27.95
C ILE A 507 33.88 -2.58 -29.45
N HIS A 508 33.37 -3.59 -30.16
CA HIS A 508 32.92 -3.43 -31.54
C HIS A 508 31.57 -2.70 -31.55
N MET A 509 31.61 -1.37 -31.69
CA MET A 509 30.41 -0.53 -31.66
C MET A 509 29.44 -0.86 -32.81
N ASP A 510 29.95 -1.27 -33.97
CA ASP A 510 29.11 -1.59 -35.15
C ASP A 510 28.15 -2.76 -34.86
N ASP A 511 28.61 -3.81 -34.17
CA ASP A 511 27.79 -4.98 -33.80
C ASP A 511 26.70 -4.65 -32.77
N GLU A 512 26.97 -3.71 -31.86
CA GLU A 512 26.00 -3.30 -30.82
C GLU A 512 24.96 -2.30 -31.38
N LEU A 513 25.33 -1.51 -32.40
CA LEU A 513 24.44 -0.59 -33.09
C LEU A 513 23.47 -1.30 -34.04
N GLU A 514 23.87 -2.40 -34.68
CA GLU A 514 22.96 -3.24 -35.47
C GLU A 514 21.79 -3.75 -34.64
N LYS A 515 22.01 -4.06 -33.34
CA LYS A 515 20.95 -4.49 -32.41
C LYS A 515 19.92 -3.42 -32.09
N LEU A 516 20.28 -2.13 -32.12
CA LEU A 516 19.36 -1.02 -31.85
C LEU A 516 18.40 -0.74 -33.01
N ASN A 517 18.75 -1.15 -34.24
CA ASN A 517 17.91 -0.97 -35.44
C ASN A 517 16.97 -2.17 -35.72
N LEU A 518 16.98 -3.18 -34.86
CA LEU A 518 16.20 -4.44 -35.01
C LEU A 518 14.94 -4.45 -34.13
N ALA A 519 14.27 -3.30 -33.96
CA ALA A 519 12.96 -3.30 -33.31
C ALA A 519 11.95 -4.02 -34.23
N GLU A 520 11.44 -5.17 -33.82
CA GLU A 520 10.52 -5.98 -34.61
C GLU A 520 9.06 -5.70 -34.21
N PRO A 521 8.17 -5.46 -35.20
CA PRO A 521 6.74 -5.36 -34.92
C PRO A 521 6.17 -6.73 -34.54
N VAL A 522 5.37 -6.76 -33.47
CA VAL A 522 4.65 -7.95 -33.04
C VAL A 522 3.19 -7.83 -33.48
N GLU A 523 2.71 -8.77 -34.31
CA GLU A 523 1.27 -8.87 -34.63
C GLU A 523 0.50 -9.35 -33.40
N TYR A 524 -0.47 -8.55 -32.95
CA TYR A 524 -1.36 -8.89 -31.85
C TYR A 524 -2.81 -8.87 -32.32
N ASP A 525 -3.53 -9.99 -32.18
CA ASP A 525 -4.92 -10.10 -32.61
C ASP A 525 -5.86 -9.47 -31.56
N PHE A 526 -6.47 -8.33 -31.93
CA PHE A 526 -7.41 -7.60 -31.08
C PHE A 526 -8.78 -8.29 -30.95
N LYS A 527 -9.02 -9.42 -31.62
CA LYS A 527 -10.31 -10.14 -31.55
C LYS A 527 -10.34 -11.13 -30.38
N ASN A 528 -10.58 -10.60 -29.18
CA ASN A 528 -11.38 -11.22 -28.13
C ASN A 528 -11.21 -10.37 -26.86
N ALA A 529 -12.13 -9.44 -26.64
CA ALA A 529 -12.39 -8.89 -25.32
C ALA A 529 -13.91 -9.00 -25.13
N GLY A 530 -14.28 -9.81 -24.13
CA GLY A 530 -15.67 -10.05 -23.78
C GLY A 530 -16.36 -8.75 -23.43
N ALA A 531 -17.60 -8.63 -23.88
CA ALA A 531 -18.56 -7.70 -23.30
C ALA A 531 -18.66 -8.03 -21.80
N GLY A 532 -17.93 -7.27 -20.98
CA GLY A 532 -18.20 -7.17 -19.56
C GLY A 532 -19.61 -6.62 -19.44
N GLU A 533 -20.48 -7.38 -18.81
CA GLU A 533 -21.87 -7.01 -18.56
C GLU A 533 -21.92 -5.59 -17.99
N SER A 534 -22.65 -4.72 -18.68
CA SER A 534 -23.19 -3.49 -18.13
C SER A 534 -24.15 -3.87 -17.00
N GLY A 535 -23.58 -4.19 -15.85
CA GLY A 535 -24.32 -4.41 -14.61
C GLY A 535 -25.01 -3.12 -14.25
N SER A 536 -26.34 -3.19 -14.17
CA SER A 536 -27.22 -2.14 -13.69
C SER A 536 -26.61 -1.42 -12.48
N THR A 537 -26.66 -0.10 -12.51
CA THR A 537 -26.57 0.76 -11.33
C THR A 537 -27.40 0.15 -10.21
N ASP A 538 -26.74 -0.47 -9.23
CA ASP A 538 -27.29 -0.64 -7.88
C ASP A 538 -27.28 0.74 -7.21
N SER A 539 -28.01 1.68 -7.80
CA SER A 539 -28.50 2.85 -7.10
C SER A 539 -29.35 2.35 -5.94
N TYR A 540 -29.56 3.18 -4.92
CA TYR A 540 -30.76 3.05 -4.11
C TYR A 540 -31.96 3.08 -5.06
N HIS A 541 -32.39 1.92 -5.56
CA HIS A 541 -33.74 1.74 -6.02
C HIS A 541 -34.54 2.00 -4.77
N THR A 542 -35.09 3.21 -4.70
CA THR A 542 -36.39 3.41 -4.10
C THR A 542 -37.31 2.45 -4.85
N GLU A 543 -37.34 1.17 -4.44
CA GLU A 543 -38.66 0.56 -4.30
C GLU A 543 -39.48 1.63 -3.59
N ALA A 544 -40.61 1.98 -4.19
CA ALA A 544 -41.54 2.91 -3.60
C ALA A 544 -42.10 2.27 -2.32
N GLU A 545 -41.28 2.13 -1.27
CA GLU A 545 -41.75 2.15 0.10
C GLU A 545 -42.39 3.53 0.23
N THR A 546 -43.73 3.48 0.21
CA THR A 546 -44.64 4.60 0.35
C THR A 546 -44.15 5.53 1.45
N ALA A 547 -44.23 6.84 1.19
CA ALA A 547 -44.02 7.85 2.22
C ALA A 547 -44.78 7.42 3.47
N VAL A 548 -44.06 7.38 4.60
CA VAL A 548 -44.62 6.84 5.83
C VAL A 548 -45.76 7.74 6.28
N ASP A 549 -47.00 7.28 6.14
CA ASP A 549 -48.17 8.09 6.45
C ASP A 549 -48.35 8.19 7.97
N ILE A 550 -48.19 9.40 8.49
CA ILE A 550 -48.41 9.69 9.90
C ILE A 550 -49.86 10.10 10.22
N ALA A 551 -50.70 10.29 9.19
CA ALA A 551 -52.10 10.66 9.34
C ALA A 551 -52.93 9.63 10.14
N PRO A 552 -52.72 8.29 10.00
CA PRO A 552 -53.37 7.30 10.85
C PRO A 552 -53.05 7.52 12.33
N PHE A 553 -51.81 7.85 12.69
CA PHE A 553 -51.44 8.09 14.09
C PHE A 553 -52.00 9.41 14.62
N ARG A 554 -52.12 10.44 13.77
CA ARG A 554 -52.83 11.68 14.13
C ARG A 554 -54.32 11.44 14.36
N GLN A 555 -54.94 10.57 13.57
CA GLN A 555 -56.33 10.14 13.77
C GLN A 555 -56.48 9.32 15.07
N VAL A 556 -55.56 8.39 15.34
CA VAL A 556 -55.53 7.65 16.61
C VAL A 556 -55.39 8.62 17.80
N ARG A 557 -54.50 9.62 17.74
CA ARG A 557 -54.39 10.65 18.78
C ARG A 557 -55.72 11.41 18.98
N ALA A 558 -56.37 11.81 17.89
CA ALA A 558 -57.66 12.52 17.94
C ALA A 558 -58.79 11.63 18.50
N LEU A 559 -58.81 10.34 18.17
CA LEU A 559 -59.75 9.37 18.74
C LEU A 559 -59.55 9.15 20.24
N LEU A 560 -58.36 9.44 20.77
CA LEU A 560 -58.08 9.38 22.21
C LEU A 560 -58.43 10.68 22.94
N GLU A 561 -58.68 11.79 22.23
CA GLU A 561 -59.07 13.07 22.84
C GLU A 561 -60.47 12.95 23.44
N GLY A 562 -60.56 13.10 24.77
CA GLY A 562 -61.83 12.97 25.51
C GLY A 562 -62.08 11.60 26.14
N HIS A 563 -61.11 10.67 26.08
CA HIS A 563 -61.14 9.38 26.79
C HIS A 563 -60.17 9.39 28.00
N PRO A 564 -60.61 9.75 29.23
CA PRO A 564 -59.71 9.94 30.38
C PRO A 564 -58.94 8.68 30.78
N ARG A 565 -59.50 7.50 30.52
CA ARG A 565 -58.86 6.19 30.79
C ARG A 565 -57.62 5.93 29.94
N HIS A 566 -57.55 6.54 28.76
CA HIS A 566 -56.47 6.37 27.79
C HIS A 566 -55.63 7.64 27.62
N GLU A 567 -55.75 8.60 28.55
CA GLU A 567 -55.04 9.88 28.55
C GLU A 567 -53.51 9.69 28.47
N ARG A 568 -52.98 8.60 29.07
CA ARG A 568 -51.56 8.25 28.98
C ARG A 568 -51.13 7.95 27.54
N PHE A 569 -51.88 7.15 26.79
CA PHE A 569 -51.61 6.90 25.38
C PHE A 569 -51.74 8.18 24.55
N SER A 570 -52.76 9.01 24.82
CA SER A 570 -52.93 10.31 24.15
C SER A 570 -51.71 11.23 24.32
N ARG A 571 -51.15 11.30 25.55
CA ARG A 571 -49.94 12.08 25.84
C ARG A 571 -48.71 11.52 25.10
N VAL A 572 -48.49 10.20 25.12
CA VAL A 572 -47.37 9.57 24.41
C VAL A 572 -47.45 9.80 22.90
N PHE A 573 -48.63 9.67 22.29
CA PHE A 573 -48.83 10.01 20.88
C PHE A 573 -48.57 11.49 20.60
N THR A 574 -49.01 12.38 21.48
CA THR A 574 -48.79 13.84 21.34
C THR A 574 -47.31 14.20 21.41
N ASP A 575 -46.56 13.64 22.36
CA ASP A 575 -45.14 13.92 22.54
C ASP A 575 -44.31 13.34 21.37
N LYS A 576 -44.61 12.12 20.92
CA LYS A 576 -43.93 11.52 19.76
C LYS A 576 -44.24 12.26 18.45
N LEU A 577 -45.51 12.61 18.20
CA LEU A 577 -45.90 13.41 17.04
C LEU A 577 -45.30 14.83 17.09
N GLY A 578 -45.20 15.45 18.27
CA GLY A 578 -44.55 16.75 18.43
C GLY A 578 -43.04 16.73 18.18
N ARG A 579 -42.37 15.62 18.53
CA ARG A 579 -40.95 15.39 18.19
C ARG A 579 -40.73 15.15 16.71
N ILE A 580 -41.66 14.48 16.03
CA ILE A 580 -41.65 14.32 14.57
C ILE A 580 -41.85 15.69 13.89
N ASP A 581 -42.82 16.46 14.36
CA ASP A 581 -43.16 17.77 13.79
C ASP A 581 -42.08 18.84 14.02
N GLY A 582 -41.24 18.69 15.06
CA GLY A 582 -40.14 19.61 15.38
C GLY A 582 -38.73 19.04 15.19
N GLY A 583 -38.60 17.81 14.68
CA GLY A 583 -37.34 17.06 14.67
C GLY A 583 -36.43 17.47 13.52
N LEU A 584 -35.42 18.30 13.83
CA LEU A 584 -34.37 18.63 12.87
C LEU A 584 -33.58 17.37 12.51
N VAL A 585 -33.42 17.11 11.22
CA VAL A 585 -32.57 16.03 10.72
C VAL A 585 -31.11 16.51 10.66
N ASN A 586 -30.20 15.76 11.27
CA ASN A 586 -28.78 16.12 11.31
C ASN A 586 -28.06 15.61 10.06
N ILE A 587 -27.67 16.54 9.19
CA ILE A 587 -26.89 16.27 7.98
C ILE A 587 -25.45 16.72 8.21
N SER A 588 -24.51 15.79 8.14
CA SER A 588 -23.07 16.14 8.23
C SER A 588 -22.40 16.08 6.87
N VAL A 589 -21.60 17.09 6.56
CA VAL A 589 -20.89 17.21 5.29
C VAL A 589 -19.41 16.96 5.51
N PHE A 590 -18.89 15.86 4.94
CA PHE A 590 -17.50 15.43 5.00
C PHE A 590 -16.82 15.48 3.63
N GLY A 591 -15.49 15.46 3.58
CA GLY A 591 -14.73 15.61 2.33
C GLY A 591 -13.31 16.13 2.53
N GLY A 592 -12.42 15.88 1.55
CA GLY A 592 -11.05 16.36 1.55
C GLY A 592 -10.93 17.88 1.72
N PHE A 593 -9.74 18.36 2.09
CA PHE A 593 -9.46 19.80 2.04
C PHE A 593 -9.60 20.28 0.58
N SER A 594 -10.24 21.43 0.36
CA SER A 594 -10.57 21.96 -0.99
C SER A 594 -11.56 21.12 -1.82
N ALA A 595 -12.25 20.13 -1.25
CA ALA A 595 -13.32 19.41 -1.96
C ALA A 595 -14.57 20.27 -2.29
N GLY A 596 -14.62 21.51 -1.77
CA GLY A 596 -15.73 22.43 -1.98
C GLY A 596 -16.92 22.20 -1.05
N LYS A 597 -16.70 21.67 0.17
CA LYS A 597 -17.75 21.45 1.20
C LYS A 597 -18.51 22.73 1.55
N THR A 598 -17.81 23.76 1.98
CA THR A 598 -18.42 25.05 2.34
C THR A 598 -19.11 25.72 1.14
N THR A 599 -18.57 25.56 -0.07
CA THR A 599 -19.22 26.00 -1.32
C THR A 599 -20.52 25.23 -1.58
N PHE A 600 -20.50 23.91 -1.37
CA PHE A 600 -21.68 23.06 -1.48
C PHE A 600 -22.76 23.43 -0.44
N ILE A 601 -22.36 23.70 0.80
CA ILE A 601 -23.28 24.16 1.86
C ILE A 601 -23.87 25.53 1.51
N ASN A 602 -23.07 26.49 1.05
CA ASN A 602 -23.58 27.78 0.57
C ASN A 602 -24.59 27.60 -0.57
N ALA A 603 -24.30 26.70 -1.52
CA ALA A 603 -25.23 26.38 -2.60
C ALA A 603 -26.53 25.72 -2.10
N LEU A 604 -26.46 24.89 -1.05
CA LEU A 604 -27.65 24.31 -0.40
C LEU A 604 -28.51 25.39 0.26
N LEU A 605 -27.88 26.33 0.95
CA LEU A 605 -28.53 27.49 1.59
C LEU A 605 -29.06 28.50 0.58
N GLY A 606 -28.51 28.50 -0.65
CA GLY A 606 -28.92 29.40 -1.74
C GLY A 606 -28.26 30.78 -1.70
N GLU A 607 -27.27 30.99 -0.84
CA GLU A 607 -26.56 32.27 -0.68
C GLU A 607 -25.12 32.06 -0.18
N THR A 608 -24.22 32.96 -0.56
CA THR A 608 -22.80 32.90 -0.19
C THR A 608 -22.58 33.51 1.20
N LYS A 609 -22.91 32.75 2.26
CA LYS A 609 -22.79 33.21 3.65
C LYS A 609 -21.51 32.79 4.34
N LEU A 610 -21.04 31.56 4.12
CA LEU A 610 -19.84 31.02 4.76
C LEU A 610 -18.61 31.29 3.89
N ARG A 611 -17.46 31.54 4.51
CA ARG A 611 -16.15 31.60 3.83
C ARG A 611 -15.27 30.44 4.27
N THR A 612 -14.44 29.95 3.37
CA THR A 612 -13.44 28.92 3.64
C THR A 612 -12.18 29.53 4.24
N SER A 613 -11.73 29.03 5.40
CA SER A 613 -10.36 29.26 5.84
C SER A 613 -9.40 28.39 5.00
N PRO A 614 -8.28 28.94 4.51
CA PRO A 614 -7.31 28.20 3.71
C PRO A 614 -6.42 27.27 4.54
N ASN A 615 -6.54 27.27 5.88
CA ASN A 615 -5.64 26.56 6.77
C ASN A 615 -6.37 25.43 7.53
N PRO A 616 -5.97 24.15 7.37
CA PRO A 616 -6.62 23.02 8.05
C PRO A 616 -6.56 23.08 9.59
N THR A 617 -5.57 23.77 10.16
CA THR A 617 -5.31 23.80 11.61
C THR A 617 -6.11 24.87 12.36
N THR A 618 -6.87 25.70 11.64
CA THR A 618 -7.70 26.79 12.18
C THR A 618 -9.20 26.59 11.93
N ALA A 619 -9.61 25.50 11.27
CA ALA A 619 -11.01 25.21 10.97
C ALA A 619 -11.82 24.92 12.25
N ALA A 620 -12.80 25.77 12.55
CA ALA A 620 -13.80 25.54 13.59
C ALA A 620 -14.96 24.68 13.04
N ILE A 621 -15.49 23.78 13.87
CA ILE A 621 -16.70 23.01 13.52
C ILE A 621 -17.87 24.00 13.45
N THR A 622 -18.59 24.02 12.32
CA THR A 622 -19.71 24.93 12.11
C THR A 622 -20.99 24.14 11.98
N GLU A 623 -21.93 24.35 12.89
CA GLU A 623 -23.28 23.79 12.83
C GLU A 623 -24.27 24.90 12.47
N ILE A 624 -25.12 24.64 11.49
CA ILE A 624 -26.02 25.62 10.88
C ILE A 624 -27.45 25.15 11.11
N ASN A 625 -28.26 25.98 11.76
CA ASN A 625 -29.66 25.67 12.08
C ASN A 625 -30.56 26.92 12.01
N GLY A 626 -31.86 26.71 12.14
CA GLY A 626 -32.89 27.77 12.13
C GLY A 626 -33.19 28.37 13.50
N GLY A 627 -32.28 28.26 14.47
CA GLY A 627 -32.46 28.80 15.82
C GLY A 627 -32.64 30.33 15.86
N SER A 628 -32.99 30.90 17.02
CA SER A 628 -33.21 32.35 17.15
C SER A 628 -31.94 33.18 17.31
N GLU A 629 -30.84 32.58 17.77
CA GLU A 629 -29.56 33.24 18.06
C GLU A 629 -28.39 32.34 17.66
N SER A 630 -27.25 32.97 17.34
CA SER A 630 -25.99 32.26 17.12
C SER A 630 -25.15 32.22 18.40
N TYR A 631 -24.37 31.15 18.58
CA TYR A 631 -23.50 30.96 19.74
C TYR A 631 -22.09 30.55 19.34
N ALA A 632 -21.09 31.11 20.03
CA ALA A 632 -19.71 30.65 19.95
C ALA A 632 -19.39 29.82 21.19
N VAL A 633 -18.97 28.57 20.97
CA VAL A 633 -18.41 27.70 22.01
C VAL A 633 -16.89 27.87 21.96
N TYR A 634 -16.30 28.43 23.01
CA TYR A 634 -14.86 28.68 23.09
C TYR A 634 -14.10 27.47 23.64
N LYS A 635 -12.88 27.26 23.15
CA LYS A 635 -11.98 26.21 23.65
C LYS A 635 -11.65 26.42 25.12
N ARG A 636 -11.33 25.34 25.83
CA ARG A 636 -10.85 25.42 27.21
C ARG A 636 -9.36 25.74 27.22
N GLU A 637 -8.91 26.28 28.34
CA GLU A 637 -7.49 26.57 28.58
C GLU A 637 -6.62 25.31 28.40
N GLU A 638 -7.11 24.16 28.84
CA GLU A 638 -6.45 22.86 28.73
C GLU A 638 -6.22 22.43 27.27
N ASP A 639 -7.17 22.73 26.38
CA ASP A 639 -7.09 22.35 24.96
C ASP A 639 -5.98 23.15 24.24
N LEU A 640 -5.85 24.44 24.58
CA LEU A 640 -4.79 25.33 24.07
C LEU A 640 -3.42 24.98 24.66
N ALA A 641 -3.34 24.75 25.97
CA ALA A 641 -2.11 24.38 26.65
C ALA A 641 -1.58 23.02 26.19
N GLY A 642 -2.46 22.02 26.03
CA GLY A 642 -2.12 20.70 25.51
C GLY A 642 -1.53 20.78 24.09
N THR A 643 -2.09 21.65 23.27
CA THR A 643 -1.54 21.95 21.94
C THR A 643 -0.12 22.53 22.01
N LEU A 644 0.09 23.53 22.86
CA LEU A 644 1.39 24.20 22.96
C LEU A 644 2.43 23.28 23.59
N LYS A 645 2.05 22.42 24.53
CA LYS A 645 2.90 21.35 25.06
C LYS A 645 3.42 20.47 23.94
N MET A 646 2.54 20.07 23.02
CA MET A 646 2.92 19.27 21.85
C MET A 646 3.89 20.02 20.92
N ILE A 647 3.62 21.29 20.63
CA ILE A 647 4.44 22.09 19.69
C ILE A 647 5.83 22.40 20.29
N THR A 648 5.88 22.70 21.58
CA THR A 648 7.11 23.16 22.25
C THR A 648 7.93 22.01 22.84
N ASN A 649 7.32 20.83 23.03
CA ASN A 649 7.86 19.73 23.82
C ASN A 649 8.30 20.16 25.24
N GLN A 650 7.64 21.17 25.82
CA GLN A 650 7.91 21.68 27.16
C GLN A 650 6.73 21.41 28.10
N ALA A 651 7.03 21.01 29.33
CA ALA A 651 6.02 20.88 30.36
C ALA A 651 5.54 22.26 30.81
N GLY A 652 4.24 22.52 30.63
CA GLY A 652 3.53 23.71 31.06
C GLY A 652 2.11 23.31 31.44
N SER A 653 1.53 24.07 32.36
CA SER A 653 0.20 23.82 32.94
C SER A 653 -0.87 24.75 32.39
N SER A 654 -0.46 25.85 31.76
CA SER A 654 -1.33 26.86 31.14
C SER A 654 -0.72 27.37 29.83
N THR A 655 -1.53 27.99 28.97
CA THR A 655 -1.08 28.63 27.73
C THR A 655 -0.05 29.73 28.00
N GLU A 656 -0.21 30.41 29.14
CA GLU A 656 0.66 31.50 29.60
C GLU A 656 2.11 31.06 29.83
N ASP A 657 2.31 29.82 30.31
CA ASP A 657 3.64 29.23 30.53
C ASP A 657 4.47 29.17 29.22
N TYR A 658 3.79 29.13 28.07
CA TYR A 658 4.42 29.02 26.75
C TYR A 658 4.70 30.38 26.09
N MET A 659 4.11 31.49 26.56
CA MET A 659 4.25 32.81 25.91
C MET A 659 5.71 33.27 25.80
N GLY A 660 6.52 32.98 26.81
CA GLY A 660 7.96 33.25 26.79
C GLY A 660 8.71 32.43 25.73
N TRP A 661 8.27 31.20 25.48
CA TRP A 661 8.80 30.36 24.40
C TRP A 661 8.35 30.89 23.04
N LEU A 662 7.06 31.16 22.85
CA LEU A 662 6.50 31.66 21.59
C LEU A 662 7.18 32.97 21.16
N LYS A 663 7.47 33.87 22.10
CA LYS A 663 8.19 35.11 21.82
C LYS A 663 9.57 34.88 21.20
N ARG A 664 10.28 33.83 21.60
CA ARG A 664 11.67 33.54 21.22
C ARG A 664 11.79 32.55 20.05
N HIS A 665 10.86 31.60 19.93
CA HIS A 665 10.99 30.43 19.06
C HIS A 665 9.77 30.17 18.18
N ARG A 666 8.76 31.06 18.13
CA ARG A 666 7.60 30.84 17.23
C ARG A 666 8.01 30.63 15.76
N ASN A 667 9.05 31.32 15.30
CA ASN A 667 9.55 31.20 13.92
C ASN A 667 10.29 29.89 13.63
N THR A 668 10.50 29.03 14.64
CA THR A 668 11.12 27.70 14.47
C THR A 668 10.10 26.57 14.48
N VAL A 669 8.81 26.91 14.60
CA VAL A 669 7.69 25.96 14.55
C VAL A 669 7.44 25.55 13.10
N THR A 670 7.05 24.30 12.88
CA THR A 670 6.64 23.79 11.57
C THR A 670 5.46 24.60 11.00
N GLU A 671 5.47 24.84 9.69
CA GLU A 671 4.57 25.77 9.02
C GLU A 671 3.07 25.47 9.26
N ALA A 672 2.71 24.19 9.37
CA ALA A 672 1.35 23.76 9.71
C ALA A 672 0.79 24.34 11.02
N TYR A 673 1.65 24.66 12.00
CA TYR A 673 1.25 25.20 13.31
C TYR A 673 1.46 26.70 13.43
N MET A 674 2.03 27.35 12.41
CA MET A 674 2.28 28.79 12.44
C MET A 674 1.01 29.61 12.60
N PRO A 675 -0.13 29.30 11.92
CA PRO A 675 -1.38 30.00 12.16
C PRO A 675 -1.81 29.93 13.63
N PHE A 676 -1.81 28.71 14.20
CA PHE A 676 -2.16 28.46 15.59
C PHE A 676 -1.25 29.24 16.57
N VAL A 677 0.06 29.10 16.44
CA VAL A 677 1.04 29.74 17.34
C VAL A 677 0.97 31.26 17.24
N ASN A 678 0.81 31.79 16.03
CA ASN A 678 0.66 33.23 15.85
C ASN A 678 -0.67 33.74 16.40
N GLY A 679 -1.79 33.04 16.19
CA GLY A 679 -3.07 33.46 16.76
C GLY A 679 -3.07 33.46 18.28
N VAL A 680 -2.51 32.42 18.91
CA VAL A 680 -2.31 32.39 20.37
C VAL A 680 -1.41 33.54 20.81
N PHE A 681 -0.26 33.74 20.17
CA PHE A 681 0.68 34.78 20.57
C PHE A 681 0.10 36.21 20.51
N HIS A 682 -0.76 36.50 19.52
CA HIS A 682 -1.31 37.83 19.32
C HIS A 682 -2.63 38.05 20.08
N ASN A 683 -3.53 37.06 20.14
CA ASN A 683 -4.92 37.25 20.57
C ASN A 683 -5.27 36.54 21.89
N TYR A 684 -4.35 35.78 22.51
CA TYR A 684 -4.67 35.02 23.73
C TYR A 684 -5.22 35.90 24.87
N GLU A 685 -4.65 37.08 25.10
CA GLU A 685 -5.11 37.99 26.16
C GLU A 685 -6.56 38.46 25.96
N ASP A 686 -6.96 38.65 24.70
CA ASP A 686 -8.31 39.09 24.35
C ASP A 686 -9.34 37.96 24.52
N TYR A 687 -8.94 36.71 24.30
CA TYR A 687 -9.81 35.53 24.36
C TYR A 687 -9.82 34.81 25.70
N LYS A 688 -8.80 35.02 26.54
CA LYS A 688 -8.68 34.44 27.88
C LYS A 688 -9.96 34.52 28.73
N PRO A 689 -10.72 35.64 28.73
CA PRO A 689 -11.96 35.74 29.52
C PRO A 689 -13.10 34.86 29.00
N TYR A 690 -13.05 34.38 27.75
CA TYR A 690 -14.11 33.62 27.10
C TYR A 690 -13.86 32.11 27.09
N LEU A 691 -12.63 31.66 27.35
CA LEU A 691 -12.25 30.24 27.28
C LEU A 691 -13.15 29.36 28.16
N GLY A 692 -13.61 28.26 27.59
CA GLY A 692 -14.53 27.30 28.22
C GLY A 692 -15.99 27.76 28.33
N GLN A 693 -16.35 28.92 27.79
CA GLN A 693 -17.73 29.42 27.82
C GLN A 693 -18.44 29.23 26.48
N THR A 694 -19.78 29.19 26.54
CA THR A 694 -20.65 29.32 25.37
C THR A 694 -21.35 30.66 25.45
N LEU A 695 -21.14 31.53 24.45
CA LEU A 695 -21.62 32.91 24.47
C LEU A 695 -22.47 33.23 23.25
N PRO A 696 -23.57 33.98 23.41
CA PRO A 696 -24.35 34.47 22.29
C PRO A 696 -23.53 35.49 21.49
N ILE A 697 -23.65 35.43 20.17
CA ILE A 697 -22.94 36.28 19.21
C ILE A 697 -23.81 36.49 17.98
N THR A 698 -23.65 37.62 17.28
CA THR A 698 -24.40 37.84 16.03
C THR A 698 -23.88 36.92 14.92
N SER A 699 -24.75 36.48 14.01
CA SER A 699 -24.36 35.56 12.93
C SER A 699 -23.24 36.13 12.06
N ASP A 700 -23.30 37.42 11.70
CA ASP A 700 -22.26 38.08 10.89
C ASP A 700 -20.91 38.13 11.61
N GLU A 701 -20.92 38.42 12.91
CA GLU A 701 -19.69 38.46 13.71
C GLU A 701 -19.10 37.06 13.92
N LEU A 702 -19.95 36.04 14.10
CA LEU A 702 -19.51 34.65 14.20
C LEU A 702 -18.86 34.18 12.89
N ILE A 703 -19.51 34.45 11.76
CA ILE A 703 -18.98 34.15 10.41
C ILE A 703 -17.62 34.83 10.21
N HIS A 704 -17.48 36.10 10.62
CA HIS A 704 -16.21 36.81 10.52
C HIS A 704 -15.11 36.15 11.35
N ARG A 705 -15.41 35.77 12.61
CA ARG A 705 -14.43 35.13 13.50
C ARG A 705 -14.00 33.74 13.04
N ILE A 706 -14.92 32.91 12.54
CA ILE A 706 -14.57 31.57 12.02
C ILE A 706 -13.82 31.63 10.67
N SER A 707 -13.95 32.74 9.94
CA SER A 707 -13.22 32.98 8.68
C SER A 707 -11.81 33.56 8.90
N SER A 708 -11.51 34.01 10.12
CA SER A 708 -10.24 34.62 10.50
C SER A 708 -9.28 33.56 11.04
N ASP A 709 -8.11 33.42 10.41
CA ASP A 709 -7.07 32.48 10.82
C ASP A 709 -6.50 32.77 12.22
N HIS A 710 -6.75 33.96 12.78
CA HIS A 710 -6.31 34.33 14.13
C HIS A 710 -7.37 34.07 15.20
N ASP A 711 -8.65 34.21 14.87
CA ASP A 711 -9.75 34.15 15.84
C ASP A 711 -10.39 32.77 15.93
N ALA A 712 -10.48 32.07 14.78
CA ALA A 712 -11.04 30.72 14.70
C ALA A 712 -10.30 29.71 15.60
N ILE A 713 -9.04 29.98 15.91
CA ILE A 713 -8.21 29.17 16.82
C ILE A 713 -8.83 29.01 18.21
N PHE A 714 -9.55 30.02 18.70
CA PHE A 714 -10.15 30.03 20.03
C PHE A 714 -11.58 29.48 20.05
N ILE A 715 -12.20 29.33 18.89
CA ILE A 715 -13.55 28.79 18.75
C ILE A 715 -13.45 27.27 18.61
N HIS A 716 -14.13 26.56 19.49
CA HIS A 716 -14.28 25.10 19.42
C HIS A 716 -15.40 24.72 18.45
N LYS A 717 -16.57 25.35 18.61
CA LYS A 717 -17.75 25.11 17.78
C LYS A 717 -18.51 26.42 17.54
N ALA A 718 -18.94 26.65 16.31
CA ALA A 718 -19.78 27.75 15.91
C ALA A 718 -21.20 27.24 15.65
N LEU A 719 -22.15 27.66 16.47
CA LEU A 719 -23.57 27.37 16.29
C LEU A 719 -24.20 28.56 15.56
N LEU A 720 -24.34 28.45 14.25
CA LEU A 720 -24.80 29.52 13.38
C LEU A 720 -26.30 29.40 13.13
N SER A 721 -27.04 30.40 13.58
CA SER A 721 -28.43 30.61 13.19
C SER A 721 -28.50 31.29 11.83
N VAL A 722 -29.05 30.59 10.84
CA VAL A 722 -29.36 31.09 9.51
C VAL A 722 -30.84 30.81 9.25
N PRO A 723 -31.73 31.82 9.20
CA PRO A 723 -33.13 31.59 8.90
C PRO A 723 -33.33 31.20 7.42
N GLY A 724 -34.07 30.12 7.17
CA GLY A 724 -34.39 29.64 5.83
C GLY A 724 -35.21 28.36 5.85
N GLU A 725 -35.89 28.05 4.74
CA GLU A 725 -36.76 26.86 4.62
C GLU A 725 -36.02 25.55 4.92
N LEU A 726 -34.73 25.49 4.56
CA LEU A 726 -33.90 24.31 4.80
C LEU A 726 -33.50 24.18 6.28
N THR A 727 -33.11 25.27 6.93
CA THR A 727 -32.61 25.25 8.31
C THR A 727 -33.72 25.15 9.37
N GLU A 728 -34.98 25.32 8.97
CA GLU A 728 -36.17 24.98 9.78
C GLU A 728 -36.35 23.47 9.94
N ARG A 729 -35.83 22.66 9.02
CA ARG A 729 -36.01 21.20 8.99
C ARG A 729 -34.72 20.40 9.17
N PHE A 730 -33.57 21.01 8.87
CA PHE A 730 -32.28 20.34 8.87
C PHE A 730 -31.26 21.12 9.71
N SER A 731 -30.45 20.41 10.50
CA SER A 731 -29.20 20.94 11.05
C SER A 731 -28.06 20.47 10.17
N ILE A 732 -27.29 21.40 9.59
CA ILE A 732 -26.14 21.06 8.74
C ILE A 732 -24.85 21.27 9.53
N VAL A 733 -24.02 20.24 9.60
CA VAL A 733 -22.69 20.33 10.19
C VAL A 733 -21.63 20.37 9.07
N ASP A 734 -20.90 21.49 8.97
CA ASP A 734 -19.66 21.59 8.18
C ASP A 734 -18.51 21.03 9.03
N SER A 735 -17.98 19.88 8.62
CA SER A 735 -16.88 19.25 9.34
C SER A 735 -15.52 19.75 8.84
N PRO A 736 -14.48 19.76 9.70
CA PRO A 736 -13.10 19.82 9.25
C PRO A 736 -12.79 18.73 8.18
N GLY A 737 -11.80 18.98 7.32
CA GLY A 737 -11.50 18.09 6.18
C GLY A 737 -10.99 16.70 6.56
N ILE A 738 -11.04 15.75 5.63
CA ILE A 738 -10.55 14.36 5.86
C ILE A 738 -9.05 14.31 6.17
N ASN A 739 -8.26 15.27 5.65
CA ASN A 739 -6.83 15.37 5.96
C ASN A 739 -6.56 16.03 7.34
N SER A 740 -7.57 16.56 8.01
CA SER A 740 -7.47 17.02 9.41
C SER A 740 -7.83 15.92 10.43
N ILE A 741 -7.80 14.65 10.01
CA ILE A 741 -7.64 13.51 10.94
C ILE A 741 -6.38 13.70 11.81
N ASN A 742 -5.44 14.59 11.41
CA ASN A 742 -4.35 15.06 12.25
C ASN A 742 -4.79 15.90 13.48
N GLN A 743 -4.75 15.21 14.63
CA GLN A 743 -4.42 15.66 15.99
C GLN A 743 -5.39 16.41 16.90
N ARG A 744 -6.54 16.90 16.45
CA ARG A 744 -7.49 17.58 17.38
C ARG A 744 -8.97 17.32 17.15
N HIS A 745 -9.30 16.38 16.27
CA HIS A 745 -10.68 16.16 15.84
C HIS A 745 -11.13 14.71 15.87
N THR A 746 -10.43 13.75 16.47
CA THR A 746 -10.89 12.34 16.45
C THR A 746 -12.14 12.13 17.29
N LYS A 747 -12.21 12.72 18.50
CA LYS A 747 -13.41 12.66 19.36
C LYS A 747 -14.55 13.49 18.77
N GLU A 748 -14.23 14.66 18.23
CA GLU A 748 -15.19 15.57 17.64
C GLU A 748 -15.78 15.03 16.33
N THR A 749 -14.94 14.47 15.46
CA THR A 749 -15.37 13.82 14.21
C THR A 749 -16.19 12.58 14.52
N HIS A 750 -15.81 11.78 15.52
CA HIS A 750 -16.62 10.68 16.01
C HIS A 750 -18.00 11.17 16.45
N ASN A 751 -18.06 12.18 17.32
CA ASN A 751 -19.33 12.74 17.81
C ASN A 751 -20.21 13.31 16.69
N ILE A 752 -19.61 13.96 15.69
CA ILE A 752 -20.34 14.41 14.48
C ILE A 752 -20.88 13.21 13.71
N ILE A 753 -20.05 12.19 13.42
CA ILE A 753 -20.49 10.98 12.71
C ILE A 753 -21.60 10.32 13.50
N ALA A 754 -21.39 9.99 14.78
CA ALA A 754 -22.34 9.34 15.68
C ALA A 754 -23.67 10.09 15.81
N GLY A 755 -23.66 11.43 15.80
CA GLY A 755 -24.86 12.27 15.83
C GLY A 755 -25.53 12.52 14.47
N SER A 756 -24.97 12.03 13.36
CA SER A 756 -25.51 12.25 12.01
C SER A 756 -26.63 11.27 11.67
N ASP A 757 -27.71 11.77 11.07
CA ASP A 757 -28.78 10.94 10.48
C ASP A 757 -28.52 10.64 9.00
N LEU A 758 -27.75 11.52 8.35
CA LEU A 758 -27.30 11.40 6.96
C LEU A 758 -25.90 12.00 6.83
N ILE A 759 -25.02 11.32 6.08
CA ILE A 759 -23.72 11.88 5.73
C ILE A 759 -23.69 12.22 4.24
N ILE A 760 -23.27 13.44 3.92
CA ILE A 760 -22.92 13.86 2.58
C ILE A 760 -21.40 13.88 2.47
N TYR A 761 -20.87 13.06 1.59
CA TYR A 761 -19.45 12.95 1.31
C TYR A 761 -19.11 13.69 0.02
N VAL A 762 -18.43 14.84 0.13
CA VAL A 762 -18.06 15.70 -0.99
C VAL A 762 -16.62 15.40 -1.41
N SER A 763 -16.46 14.99 -2.67
CA SER A 763 -15.19 14.79 -3.33
C SER A 763 -15.05 15.75 -4.52
N TYR A 764 -13.84 16.17 -4.82
CA TYR A 764 -13.57 17.00 -5.99
C TYR A 764 -13.35 16.09 -7.22
N TYR A 765 -13.89 16.46 -8.39
CA TYR A 765 -13.87 15.59 -9.58
C TYR A 765 -12.49 15.07 -10.04
N ASN A 766 -11.39 15.77 -9.71
CA ASN A 766 -10.01 15.40 -10.06
C ASN A 766 -9.33 14.48 -9.02
N HIS A 767 -9.97 14.27 -7.86
CA HIS A 767 -9.44 13.56 -6.70
C HIS A 767 -10.51 12.65 -6.09
N VAL A 768 -11.13 11.83 -6.94
CA VAL A 768 -12.18 10.94 -6.48
C VAL A 768 -11.58 9.66 -5.90
N PHE A 769 -11.95 9.35 -4.65
CA PHE A 769 -11.59 8.12 -3.94
C PHE A 769 -10.08 7.89 -3.72
N SER A 770 -9.48 8.70 -2.86
CA SER A 770 -8.10 8.53 -2.38
C SER A 770 -7.98 7.48 -1.25
N ARG A 771 -6.75 7.12 -0.85
CA ARG A 771 -6.52 6.20 0.29
C ARG A 771 -7.01 6.79 1.62
N SER A 772 -6.87 8.10 1.83
CA SER A 772 -7.41 8.77 3.01
C SER A 772 -8.94 8.71 3.03
N ASP A 773 -9.57 8.76 1.85
CA ASP A 773 -11.02 8.63 1.71
C ASP A 773 -11.47 7.21 2.06
N GLU A 774 -10.73 6.20 1.59
CA GLU A 774 -10.97 4.80 1.91
C GLU A 774 -10.91 4.53 3.43
N SER A 775 -9.86 4.99 4.10
CA SER A 775 -9.71 4.86 5.56
C SER A 775 -10.83 5.58 6.31
N PHE A 776 -11.22 6.77 5.86
CA PHE A 776 -12.27 7.54 6.52
C PHE A 776 -13.67 6.93 6.34
N LEU A 777 -13.97 6.41 5.14
CA LEU A 777 -15.24 5.71 4.89
C LEU A 777 -15.36 4.43 5.73
N LYS A 778 -14.26 3.66 5.87
CA LYS A 778 -14.20 2.52 6.80
C LYS A 778 -14.44 2.94 8.25
N TYR A 779 -13.91 4.08 8.66
CA TYR A 779 -14.16 4.62 9.99
C TYR A 779 -15.64 4.96 10.20
N ILE A 780 -16.30 5.60 9.23
CA ILE A 780 -17.75 5.85 9.28
C ILE A 780 -18.53 4.53 9.40
N GLN A 781 -18.22 3.53 8.58
CA GLN A 781 -18.85 2.20 8.65
C GLN A 781 -18.67 1.57 10.03
N SER A 782 -17.51 1.76 10.67
CA SER A 782 -17.25 1.23 12.02
C SER A 782 -18.15 1.82 13.10
N ILE A 783 -18.59 3.07 12.93
CA ILE A 783 -19.47 3.77 13.89
C ILE A 783 -20.94 3.50 13.55
N LYS A 784 -21.30 3.63 12.28
CA LYS A 784 -22.71 3.66 11.84
C LYS A 784 -23.25 2.35 11.27
N GLY A 785 -22.38 1.39 10.98
CA GLY A 785 -22.74 0.17 10.26
C GLY A 785 -22.73 0.35 8.74
N ASP A 786 -22.81 -0.79 8.03
CA ASP A 786 -22.63 -0.83 6.57
C ASP A 786 -23.85 -0.29 5.80
N ASP A 787 -25.04 -0.31 6.41
CA ASP A 787 -26.30 0.13 5.80
C ASP A 787 -26.59 1.63 6.01
N PHE A 788 -25.71 2.36 6.70
CA PHE A 788 -25.92 3.78 6.98
C PHE A 788 -25.91 4.61 5.68
N PRO A 789 -26.89 5.52 5.48
CA PRO A 789 -27.02 6.27 4.26
C PRO A 789 -25.88 7.30 4.10
N ILE A 790 -25.02 7.06 3.11
CA ILE A 790 -23.97 8.00 2.69
C ILE A 790 -24.25 8.44 1.26
N ILE A 791 -24.42 9.76 1.06
CA ILE A 791 -24.58 10.36 -0.26
C ILE A 791 -23.24 10.90 -0.73
N PHE A 792 -22.81 10.47 -1.91
CA PHE A 792 -21.55 10.90 -2.49
C PHE A 792 -21.80 12.03 -3.48
N VAL A 793 -21.03 13.11 -3.35
CA VAL A 793 -21.09 14.28 -4.24
C VAL A 793 -19.75 14.41 -4.94
N ILE A 794 -19.74 14.37 -6.27
CA ILE A 794 -18.59 14.75 -7.08
C ILE A 794 -18.79 16.21 -7.47
N ASN A 795 -18.05 17.11 -6.84
CA ASN A 795 -18.18 18.55 -7.00
C ASN A 795 -17.22 19.09 -8.08
N ALA A 796 -17.50 20.31 -8.53
CA ALA A 796 -16.75 21.03 -9.56
C ALA A 796 -16.74 20.37 -10.95
N VAL A 797 -17.81 19.65 -11.31
CA VAL A 797 -17.93 19.00 -12.63
C VAL A 797 -18.01 19.99 -13.80
N ASP A 798 -18.22 21.28 -13.52
CA ASP A 798 -18.16 22.36 -14.49
C ASP A 798 -16.78 22.53 -15.14
N LEU A 799 -15.73 22.03 -14.48
CA LEU A 799 -14.35 22.04 -14.95
C LEU A 799 -13.97 20.77 -15.73
N MET A 800 -14.92 19.87 -16.00
CA MET A 800 -14.67 18.69 -16.82
C MET A 800 -14.71 19.01 -18.31
N LYS A 801 -13.82 18.37 -19.06
CA LYS A 801 -13.67 18.60 -20.51
C LYS A 801 -14.79 17.94 -21.33
N SER A 802 -15.34 16.82 -20.86
CA SER A 802 -16.35 16.04 -21.58
C SER A 802 -17.25 15.25 -20.63
N GLU A 803 -18.48 14.93 -21.07
CA GLU A 803 -19.40 14.05 -20.34
C GLU A 803 -18.86 12.60 -20.26
N GLU A 804 -18.13 12.13 -21.27
CA GLU A 804 -17.52 10.79 -21.27
C GLU A 804 -16.44 10.65 -20.18
N ASP A 805 -15.74 11.72 -19.82
CA ASP A 805 -14.78 11.68 -18.71
C ASP A 805 -15.50 11.68 -17.36
N LEU A 806 -16.67 12.32 -17.28
CA LEU A 806 -17.48 12.31 -16.07
C LEU A 806 -18.00 10.91 -15.77
N GLU A 807 -18.51 10.20 -16.78
CA GLU A 807 -18.95 8.81 -16.64
C GLU A 807 -17.83 7.92 -16.08
N LYS A 808 -16.59 8.07 -16.58
CA LYS A 808 -15.43 7.32 -16.07
C LYS A 808 -15.14 7.58 -14.60
N VAL A 809 -15.25 8.84 -14.15
CA VAL A 809 -15.04 9.19 -12.74
C VAL A 809 -16.11 8.57 -11.86
N ILE A 810 -17.36 8.62 -12.30
CA ILE A 810 -18.48 8.00 -11.61
C ILE A 810 -18.30 6.48 -11.53
N ASP A 811 -17.88 5.84 -12.63
CA ASP A 811 -17.63 4.40 -12.68
C ASP A 811 -16.49 3.99 -11.76
N TYR A 812 -15.40 4.75 -11.74
CA TYR A 812 -14.27 4.53 -10.85
C TYR A 812 -14.70 4.62 -9.39
N MET A 813 -15.35 5.72 -9.01
CA MET A 813 -15.87 5.91 -7.66
C MET A 813 -16.84 4.80 -7.27
N SER A 814 -17.73 4.42 -8.19
CA SER A 814 -18.71 3.36 -7.98
C SER A 814 -18.07 1.99 -7.81
N GLY A 815 -17.05 1.67 -8.61
CA GLY A 815 -16.27 0.43 -8.48
C GLY A 815 -15.56 0.36 -7.13
N SER A 816 -14.91 1.45 -6.73
CA SER A 816 -14.21 1.55 -5.46
C SER A 816 -15.14 1.46 -4.23
N LEU A 817 -16.29 2.13 -4.27
CA LEU A 817 -17.30 2.06 -3.21
C LEU A 817 -17.91 0.65 -3.09
N ARG A 818 -18.14 -0.03 -4.22
CA ARG A 818 -18.57 -1.43 -4.23
C ARG A 818 -17.54 -2.37 -3.61
N GLN A 819 -16.23 -2.13 -3.81
CA GLN A 819 -15.18 -2.89 -3.14
C GLN A 819 -15.21 -2.75 -1.62
N LEU A 820 -15.69 -1.60 -1.10
CA LEU A 820 -15.91 -1.38 0.34
C LEU A 820 -17.25 -1.94 0.85
N GLY A 821 -18.07 -2.54 -0.01
CA GLY A 821 -19.41 -2.99 0.35
C GLY A 821 -20.41 -1.87 0.59
N LEU A 822 -20.09 -0.63 0.20
CA LEU A 822 -20.95 0.53 0.38
C LEU A 822 -21.99 0.63 -0.74
N ARG A 823 -23.26 0.76 -0.37
CA ARG A 823 -24.29 1.25 -1.29
C ARG A 823 -24.06 2.74 -1.53
N ASN A 824 -24.23 3.18 -2.77
CA ASN A 824 -23.89 4.55 -3.13
C ASN A 824 -24.94 5.21 -4.00
N VAL A 825 -25.15 6.50 -3.71
CA VAL A 825 -25.75 7.44 -4.65
C VAL A 825 -24.69 8.49 -4.92
N ILE A 826 -24.30 8.63 -6.20
CA ILE A 826 -23.26 9.56 -6.61
C ILE A 826 -23.91 10.69 -7.41
N PHE A 827 -23.79 11.92 -6.91
CA PHE A 827 -24.26 13.12 -7.59
C PHE A 827 -23.09 13.91 -8.16
N PRO A 828 -22.91 13.89 -9.49
CA PRO A 828 -22.00 14.82 -10.15
C PRO A 828 -22.65 16.20 -10.28
N LEU A 829 -22.06 17.24 -9.69
CA LEU A 829 -22.65 18.59 -9.67
C LEU A 829 -21.61 19.71 -9.62
N SER A 830 -22.07 20.94 -9.88
CA SER A 830 -21.27 22.16 -9.68
C SER A 830 -21.93 23.06 -8.64
N SER A 831 -21.33 23.13 -7.44
CA SER A 831 -21.79 24.05 -6.40
C SER A 831 -21.61 25.52 -6.80
N LYS A 832 -20.60 25.82 -7.64
CA LYS A 832 -20.33 27.17 -8.14
C LYS A 832 -21.43 27.64 -9.10
N ARG A 833 -21.78 26.83 -10.11
CA ARG A 833 -22.88 27.15 -11.04
C ARG A 833 -24.21 27.30 -10.31
N ALA A 834 -24.45 26.47 -9.29
CA ALA A 834 -25.66 26.56 -8.47
C ALA A 834 -25.80 27.94 -7.79
N LEU A 835 -24.69 28.53 -7.32
CA LEU A 835 -24.68 29.87 -6.71
C LEU A 835 -24.82 31.03 -7.74
N GLU A 836 -24.34 30.84 -8.97
CA GLU A 836 -24.28 31.91 -10.00
C GLU A 836 -25.53 32.03 -10.88
N GLY A 837 -26.46 31.08 -10.82
CA GLY A 837 -27.64 31.08 -11.70
C GLY A 837 -28.43 29.77 -11.78
N GLY A 838 -28.04 28.76 -11.00
CA GLY A 838 -28.70 27.45 -10.91
C GLY A 838 -27.99 26.36 -11.71
N ASP A 839 -27.90 25.16 -11.13
CA ASP A 839 -27.38 23.94 -11.76
C ASP A 839 -28.45 22.84 -11.66
N GLU A 840 -28.82 22.22 -12.78
CA GLU A 840 -29.92 21.24 -12.83
C GLU A 840 -29.56 19.95 -12.07
N ARG A 841 -28.28 19.54 -12.14
CA ARG A 841 -27.78 18.37 -11.41
C ARG A 841 -27.76 18.63 -9.91
N PHE A 842 -27.34 19.82 -9.50
CA PHE A 842 -27.41 20.28 -8.11
C PHE A 842 -28.85 20.32 -7.62
N SER A 843 -29.78 20.85 -8.41
CA SER A 843 -31.20 20.94 -8.03
C SER A 843 -31.82 19.55 -7.84
N THR A 844 -31.48 18.62 -8.73
CA THR A 844 -31.86 17.21 -8.63
C THR A 844 -31.25 16.56 -7.39
N ALA A 845 -29.95 16.73 -7.17
CA ALA A 845 -29.24 16.20 -6.00
C ALA A 845 -29.83 16.74 -4.70
N LYS A 846 -30.07 18.06 -4.61
CA LYS A 846 -30.72 18.71 -3.47
C LYS A 846 -32.08 18.09 -3.18
N ALA A 847 -32.93 17.91 -4.19
CA ALA A 847 -34.24 17.29 -3.99
C ALA A 847 -34.14 15.87 -3.41
N VAL A 848 -33.26 15.02 -3.98
CA VAL A 848 -33.10 13.64 -3.52
C VAL A 848 -32.46 13.56 -2.13
N ILE A 849 -31.45 14.38 -1.84
CA ILE A 849 -30.80 14.45 -0.52
C ILE A 849 -31.84 14.80 0.55
N MET A 850 -32.67 15.82 0.30
CA MET A 850 -33.70 16.24 1.25
C MET A 850 -34.76 15.16 1.44
N GLU A 851 -35.20 14.50 0.36
CA GLU A 851 -36.16 13.39 0.44
C GLU A 851 -35.61 12.20 1.24
N LEU A 852 -34.35 11.81 1.03
CA LEU A 852 -33.70 10.74 1.77
C LEU A 852 -33.53 11.10 3.26
N ALA A 853 -33.15 12.33 3.56
CA ALA A 853 -33.02 12.83 4.92
C ALA A 853 -34.37 12.77 5.66
N GLU A 854 -35.46 13.24 5.04
CA GLU A 854 -36.81 13.18 5.62
C GLU A 854 -37.30 11.74 5.79
N LYS A 855 -37.08 10.86 4.80
CA LYS A 855 -37.47 9.45 4.86
C LYS A 855 -36.80 8.68 6.00
N ASN A 856 -35.49 8.86 6.18
CA ASN A 856 -34.76 8.16 7.24
C ASN A 856 -35.21 8.59 8.64
N ALA A 857 -35.42 9.89 8.85
CA ALA A 857 -35.96 10.41 10.11
C ALA A 857 -37.39 9.88 10.38
N ALA A 858 -38.26 9.89 9.36
CA ALA A 858 -39.63 9.40 9.47
C ALA A 858 -39.70 7.89 9.77
N LYS A 859 -38.82 7.08 9.19
CA LYS A 859 -38.77 5.62 9.39
C LYS A 859 -38.49 5.25 10.86
N ILE A 860 -37.48 5.87 11.46
CA ILE A 860 -37.11 5.64 12.87
C ILE A 860 -38.25 6.05 13.80
N GLN A 861 -38.87 7.20 13.53
CA GLN A 861 -39.89 7.76 14.41
C GLN A 861 -41.25 7.06 14.26
N THR A 862 -41.55 6.52 13.07
CA THR A 862 -42.82 5.81 12.84
C THR A 862 -42.82 4.39 13.39
N ALA A 863 -41.71 3.66 13.34
CA ALA A 863 -41.61 2.36 14.02
C ALA A 863 -41.96 2.48 15.52
N SER A 864 -41.56 3.59 16.15
CA SER A 864 -41.92 3.90 17.53
C SER A 864 -43.41 4.22 17.73
N LEU A 865 -44.08 4.83 16.75
CA LEU A 865 -45.52 5.11 16.78
C LEU A 865 -46.37 3.85 16.53
N GLU A 866 -45.95 2.99 15.61
CA GLU A 866 -46.57 1.68 15.34
C GLU A 866 -46.55 0.80 16.59
N GLU A 867 -45.44 0.78 17.31
CA GLU A 867 -45.34 0.06 18.57
C GLU A 867 -46.33 0.58 19.62
N THR A 868 -46.45 1.90 19.76
CA THR A 868 -47.41 2.53 20.69
C THR A 868 -48.86 2.26 20.28
N LYS A 869 -49.16 2.21 18.98
CA LYS A 869 -50.49 1.84 18.47
C LYS A 869 -50.82 0.37 18.79
N ALA A 870 -49.89 -0.55 18.53
CA ALA A 870 -50.07 -1.96 18.86
C ALA A 870 -50.30 -2.19 20.36
N GLN A 871 -49.61 -1.43 21.21
CA GLN A 871 -49.83 -1.44 22.67
C GLN A 871 -51.23 -0.98 23.06
N LEU A 872 -51.72 0.10 22.45
CA LEU A 872 -53.07 0.60 22.67
C LEU A 872 -54.12 -0.43 22.25
N GLU A 873 -53.96 -1.08 21.09
CA GLU A 873 -54.89 -2.13 20.65
C GLU A 873 -54.89 -3.33 21.61
N ALA A 874 -53.72 -3.80 22.02
CA ALA A 874 -53.60 -4.87 23.03
C ALA A 874 -54.24 -4.49 24.37
N ALA A 875 -54.11 -3.22 24.79
CA ALA A 875 -54.72 -2.70 26.00
C ALA A 875 -56.26 -2.72 25.94
N LEU A 876 -56.82 -2.25 24.83
CA LEU A 876 -58.27 -2.25 24.58
C LEU A 876 -58.82 -3.68 24.50
N GLU A 877 -58.16 -4.56 23.75
CA GLU A 877 -58.55 -5.98 23.69
C GLU A 877 -58.48 -6.68 25.05
N SER A 878 -57.45 -6.38 25.83
CA SER A 878 -57.28 -6.89 27.18
C SER A 878 -58.43 -6.45 28.08
N ASN A 879 -58.82 -5.18 28.03
CA ASN A 879 -59.98 -4.67 28.79
C ASN A 879 -61.29 -5.33 28.35
N ILE A 880 -61.49 -5.53 27.05
CA ILE A 880 -62.65 -6.24 26.50
C ILE A 880 -62.70 -7.69 27.04
N ARG A 881 -61.57 -8.42 26.99
CA ARG A 881 -61.44 -9.79 27.54
C ARG A 881 -61.66 -9.82 29.06
N ARG A 882 -61.17 -8.83 29.79
CA ARG A 882 -61.35 -8.69 31.25
C ARG A 882 -62.81 -8.45 31.63
N TYR A 883 -63.65 -7.85 30.80
CA TYR A 883 -65.09 -7.78 31.05
C TYR A 883 -65.77 -9.15 30.83
N ILE A 884 -65.34 -9.91 29.81
CA ILE A 884 -65.94 -11.20 29.43
C ILE A 884 -65.55 -12.34 30.40
N ASN A 885 -64.27 -12.41 30.82
CA ASN A 885 -63.70 -13.46 31.69
C ASN A 885 -62.92 -12.85 32.86
N GLN A 886 -63.64 -12.13 33.72
CA GLN A 886 -63.09 -11.21 34.74
C GLN A 886 -62.05 -11.81 35.68
N GLN A 887 -62.21 -13.04 36.17
CA GLN A 887 -61.28 -13.60 37.17
C GLN A 887 -60.00 -14.20 36.57
N GLU A 888 -60.09 -14.88 35.42
CA GLU A 888 -58.96 -15.63 34.86
C GLU A 888 -57.96 -14.69 34.15
N GLU A 889 -58.46 -13.70 33.40
CA GLU A 889 -57.62 -12.73 32.70
C GLU A 889 -56.96 -11.73 33.66
N ILE A 890 -57.67 -11.25 34.69
CA ILE A 890 -57.05 -10.38 35.72
C ILE A 890 -55.95 -11.14 36.45
N ALA A 891 -56.19 -12.40 36.83
CA ALA A 891 -55.17 -13.22 37.49
C ALA A 891 -53.95 -13.49 36.58
N LYS A 892 -54.16 -13.64 35.26
CA LYS A 892 -53.09 -13.79 34.27
C LYS A 892 -52.25 -12.52 34.15
N ILE A 893 -52.88 -11.36 33.95
CA ILE A 893 -52.19 -10.07 33.82
C ILE A 893 -51.46 -9.71 35.12
N GLU A 894 -52.05 -9.92 36.29
CA GLU A 894 -51.38 -9.68 37.57
C GLU A 894 -50.20 -10.63 37.84
N ARG A 895 -50.22 -11.86 37.29
CA ARG A 895 -49.04 -12.74 37.33
C ARG A 895 -47.95 -12.19 36.41
N THR A 896 -48.29 -11.80 35.18
CA THR A 896 -47.35 -11.20 34.23
C THR A 896 -46.73 -9.91 34.77
N ARG A 897 -47.54 -9.00 35.32
CA ARG A 897 -47.08 -7.75 35.96
C ARG A 897 -46.13 -8.01 37.13
N ARG A 898 -46.41 -9.01 37.98
CA ARG A 898 -45.52 -9.39 39.08
C ARG A 898 -44.17 -9.93 38.58
N MET A 899 -44.18 -10.84 37.60
CA MET A 899 -42.96 -11.36 36.99
C MET A 899 -42.14 -10.24 36.35
N LEU A 900 -42.77 -9.37 35.56
CA LEU A 900 -42.09 -8.25 34.89
C LEU A 900 -41.59 -7.19 35.88
N THR A 901 -42.24 -7.01 37.03
CA THR A 901 -41.75 -6.10 38.08
C THR A 901 -40.44 -6.61 38.68
N GLU A 902 -40.32 -7.92 38.92
CA GLU A 902 -39.06 -8.52 39.39
C GLU A 902 -37.99 -8.51 38.30
N GLU A 903 -38.38 -8.80 37.07
CA GLU A 903 -37.48 -8.79 35.91
C GLU A 903 -36.93 -7.38 35.61
N LEU A 904 -37.79 -6.34 35.60
CA LEU A 904 -37.39 -4.95 35.38
C LEU A 904 -36.42 -4.43 36.44
N ARG A 905 -36.58 -4.87 37.70
CA ARG A 905 -35.66 -4.51 38.79
C ARG A 905 -34.27 -5.09 38.61
N ASN A 906 -34.17 -6.24 37.95
CA ASN A 906 -32.92 -6.92 37.69
C ASN A 906 -32.38 -6.64 36.28
N HIS A 907 -33.20 -6.05 35.39
CA HIS A 907 -32.81 -5.75 34.02
C HIS A 907 -31.75 -4.63 34.01
N THR A 908 -30.54 -4.98 33.59
CA THR A 908 -29.39 -4.09 33.54
C THR A 908 -28.63 -4.27 32.23
N ALA A 909 -28.19 -3.17 31.65
CA ALA A 909 -27.29 -3.20 30.50
C ALA A 909 -25.95 -3.89 30.84
N MET A 910 -25.58 -3.93 32.13
CA MET A 910 -24.37 -4.61 32.61
C MET A 910 -24.36 -6.12 32.35
N ASP A 911 -25.52 -6.75 32.12
CA ASP A 911 -25.59 -8.17 31.75
C ASP A 911 -24.89 -8.45 30.41
N MET A 912 -24.68 -7.43 29.57
CA MET A 912 -23.96 -7.54 28.31
C MET A 912 -22.43 -7.55 28.48
N VAL A 913 -21.89 -7.04 29.60
CA VAL A 913 -20.44 -6.88 29.80
C VAL A 913 -19.64 -8.17 29.59
N PRO A 914 -20.05 -9.37 30.08
CA PRO A 914 -19.30 -10.60 29.81
C PRO A 914 -19.18 -10.94 28.32
N LEU A 915 -20.21 -10.62 27.52
CA LEU A 915 -20.18 -10.80 26.07
C LEU A 915 -19.22 -9.81 25.41
N LEU A 916 -19.17 -8.57 25.91
CA LEU A 916 -18.26 -7.53 25.43
C LEU A 916 -16.81 -7.86 25.74
N ASP A 917 -16.54 -8.32 26.97
CA ASP A 917 -15.21 -8.76 27.40
C ASP A 917 -14.73 -9.92 26.49
N GLN A 918 -15.62 -10.86 26.14
CA GLN A 918 -15.31 -11.94 25.19
C GLN A 918 -15.03 -11.42 23.76
N GLU A 919 -15.82 -10.47 23.26
CA GLU A 919 -15.62 -9.90 21.93
C GLU A 919 -14.32 -9.09 21.84
N ALA A 920 -14.03 -8.30 22.88
CA ALA A 920 -12.79 -7.57 23.03
C ALA A 920 -11.58 -8.51 23.01
N ASP A 921 -11.65 -9.65 23.70
CA ASP A 921 -10.60 -10.67 23.69
C ASP A 921 -10.34 -11.24 22.29
N ILE A 922 -11.39 -11.49 21.51
CA ILE A 922 -11.25 -11.97 20.12
C ILE A 922 -10.56 -10.92 19.26
N ILE A 923 -10.99 -9.66 19.35
CA ILE A 923 -10.42 -8.55 18.57
C ILE A 923 -8.95 -8.36 18.93
N LEU A 924 -8.62 -8.28 20.22
CA LEU A 924 -7.25 -8.14 20.73
C LEU A 924 -6.33 -9.27 20.22
N SER A 925 -6.83 -10.51 20.16
CA SER A 925 -6.03 -11.67 19.73
C SER A 925 -5.56 -11.61 18.26
N HIS A 926 -6.23 -10.82 17.42
CA HIS A 926 -5.92 -10.69 16.00
C HIS A 926 -5.39 -9.30 15.61
N MET A 927 -5.46 -8.35 16.53
CA MET A 927 -5.15 -6.94 16.26
C MET A 927 -3.67 -6.72 15.94
N ASP A 928 -2.75 -7.34 16.69
CA ASP A 928 -1.30 -7.13 16.54
C ASP A 928 -0.84 -7.38 15.10
N ARG A 929 -1.24 -8.52 14.52
CA ARG A 929 -0.85 -8.92 13.16
C ARG A 929 -1.36 -7.94 12.11
N GLN A 930 -2.56 -7.39 12.31
CA GLN A 930 -3.15 -6.42 11.40
C GLN A 930 -2.47 -5.06 11.54
N LEU A 931 -2.25 -4.61 12.78
CA LEU A 931 -1.56 -3.35 13.06
C LEU A 931 -0.12 -3.35 12.57
N GLU A 932 0.62 -4.46 12.68
CA GLU A 932 2.00 -4.58 12.18
C GLU A 932 2.12 -4.22 10.69
N LEU A 933 1.24 -4.79 9.85
CA LEU A 933 1.28 -4.57 8.40
C LEU A 933 0.81 -3.16 8.04
N LYS A 934 -0.29 -2.73 8.66
CA LYS A 934 -0.87 -1.40 8.46
C LYS A 934 0.08 -0.29 8.90
N LEU A 935 0.73 -0.45 10.07
CA LEU A 935 1.71 0.50 10.59
C LEU A 935 2.96 0.54 9.70
N TYR A 936 3.42 -0.60 9.20
CA TYR A 936 4.54 -0.63 8.25
C TYR A 936 4.23 0.19 6.99
N ASP A 937 3.04 0.03 6.42
CA ASP A 937 2.64 0.81 5.26
C ASP A 937 2.51 2.31 5.57
N HIS A 938 2.04 2.66 6.77
CA HIS A 938 2.01 4.05 7.24
C HIS A 938 3.43 4.64 7.43
N LEU A 939 4.34 3.88 8.06
CA LEU A 939 5.73 4.28 8.30
C LEU A 939 6.49 4.57 7.00
N LYS A 940 6.20 3.86 5.90
CA LYS A 940 6.82 4.15 4.59
C LYS A 940 6.54 5.57 4.10
N GLY A 941 5.38 6.13 4.45
CA GLY A 941 5.02 7.51 4.11
C GLY A 941 5.69 8.54 5.01
N LEU A 942 6.08 8.15 6.22
CA LEU A 942 6.67 9.04 7.23
C LEU A 942 8.20 9.05 7.23
N ILE A 943 8.82 7.90 6.92
CA ILE A 943 10.27 7.69 7.03
C ILE A 943 10.78 7.17 5.69
N THR A 944 11.43 8.04 4.93
CA THR A 944 12.05 7.68 3.66
C THR A 944 13.55 7.39 3.79
N VAL A 945 14.12 6.74 2.78
CA VAL A 945 15.58 6.52 2.68
C VAL A 945 16.33 7.86 2.71
N HIS A 946 15.76 8.88 2.08
CA HIS A 946 16.35 10.21 2.02
C HIS A 946 16.32 10.94 3.35
N ASP A 947 15.22 10.83 4.11
CA ASP A 947 15.14 11.40 5.45
C ASP A 947 16.25 10.85 6.36
N MET A 948 16.53 9.55 6.22
CA MET A 948 17.62 8.86 6.94
C MET A 948 19.02 9.18 6.38
N SER A 949 19.16 10.12 5.44
CA SER A 949 20.46 10.74 5.13
C SER A 949 20.97 11.57 6.31
N ASP A 950 20.07 12.24 7.04
CA ASP A 950 20.35 12.92 8.31
C ASP A 950 20.35 11.90 9.45
N ARG A 951 21.54 11.63 10.01
CA ARG A 951 21.72 10.72 11.15
C ARG A 951 20.90 11.10 12.39
N LYS A 952 20.42 12.35 12.48
CA LYS A 952 19.60 12.84 13.57
C LYS A 952 18.13 13.00 13.19
N PHE A 953 17.68 12.53 12.02
CA PHE A 953 16.30 12.70 11.56
C PHE A 953 15.28 12.19 12.58
N MET A 954 15.43 10.95 13.05
CA MET A 954 14.53 10.34 14.05
C MET A 954 14.47 11.19 15.32
N ALA A 955 15.63 11.58 15.87
CA ALA A 955 15.70 12.40 17.09
C ALA A 955 15.16 13.83 16.90
N LYS A 956 15.29 14.42 15.71
CA LYS A 956 14.76 15.76 15.41
C LYS A 956 13.24 15.76 15.21
N ASN A 957 12.70 14.68 14.68
CA ASN A 957 11.29 14.55 14.31
C ASN A 957 10.52 13.59 15.23
N GLU A 958 11.11 13.17 16.34
CA GLU A 958 10.56 12.19 17.27
C GLU A 958 9.13 12.55 17.71
N ALA A 959 8.91 13.81 18.10
CA ALA A 959 7.60 14.28 18.51
C ALA A 959 6.54 14.19 17.39
N MET A 960 6.95 14.42 16.14
CA MET A 960 6.07 14.29 14.97
C MET A 960 5.81 12.81 14.67
N LEU A 961 6.85 11.99 14.56
CA LEU A 961 6.74 10.55 14.27
C LEU A 961 5.91 9.81 15.31
N ARG A 962 6.20 10.03 16.60
CA ARG A 962 5.45 9.45 17.73
C ARG A 962 3.96 9.73 17.59
N ARG A 963 3.63 10.97 17.25
CA ARG A 963 2.26 11.45 17.18
C ARG A 963 1.52 10.88 15.98
N GLU A 964 2.13 10.88 14.78
CA GLU A 964 1.50 10.26 13.61
C GLU A 964 1.29 8.76 13.84
N ILE A 965 2.26 8.06 14.45
CA ILE A 965 2.16 6.64 14.78
C ILE A 965 1.06 6.39 15.82
N ASN A 966 1.06 7.10 16.96
CA ASN A 966 0.04 6.92 18.00
C ASN A 966 -1.36 7.23 17.48
N GLN A 967 -1.49 8.25 16.64
CA GLN A 967 -2.77 8.62 16.03
C GLN A 967 -3.25 7.53 15.07
N PHE A 968 -2.37 7.04 14.20
CA PHE A 968 -2.69 5.94 13.30
C PHE A 968 -3.14 4.70 14.07
N LEU A 969 -2.38 4.30 15.09
CA LEU A 969 -2.69 3.14 15.91
C LEU A 969 -3.98 3.32 16.72
N SER A 970 -4.22 4.50 17.28
CA SER A 970 -5.44 4.79 18.04
C SER A 970 -6.66 4.75 17.14
N MET A 971 -6.55 5.24 15.90
CA MET A 971 -7.64 5.20 14.92
C MET A 971 -7.94 3.76 14.47
N GLU A 972 -6.91 2.98 14.16
CA GLU A 972 -7.06 1.57 13.77
C GLU A 972 -7.64 0.73 14.90
N ALA A 973 -7.17 0.96 16.13
CA ALA A 973 -7.70 0.31 17.32
C ALA A 973 -9.16 0.73 17.55
N ALA A 974 -9.48 2.03 17.55
CA ALA A 974 -10.84 2.52 17.71
C ALA A 974 -11.80 1.92 16.65
N THR A 975 -11.37 1.86 15.38
CA THR A 975 -12.14 1.23 14.29
C THR A 975 -12.47 -0.24 14.61
N ALA A 976 -11.49 -0.98 15.14
CA ALA A 976 -11.69 -2.36 15.55
C ALA A 976 -12.64 -2.47 16.77
N PHE A 977 -12.48 -1.61 17.77
CA PHE A 977 -13.26 -1.66 19.01
C PHE A 977 -14.67 -1.09 18.90
N ASN A 978 -14.96 -0.19 17.95
CA ASN A 978 -16.33 0.24 17.68
C ASN A 978 -17.25 -0.94 17.29
N ALA A 979 -16.69 -2.06 16.80
CA ALA A 979 -17.45 -3.29 16.61
C ALA A 979 -18.00 -3.88 17.93
N VAL A 980 -17.28 -3.71 19.05
CA VAL A 980 -17.72 -4.14 20.38
C VAL A 980 -18.95 -3.35 20.81
N TYR A 981 -18.91 -2.02 20.72
CA TYR A 981 -20.06 -1.16 21.05
C TYR A 981 -21.29 -1.47 20.19
N ARG A 982 -21.10 -1.62 18.87
CA ARG A 982 -22.20 -1.99 17.97
C ARG A 982 -22.83 -3.34 18.32
N LYS A 983 -22.00 -4.34 18.63
CA LYS A 983 -22.51 -5.65 19.08
C LYS A 983 -23.27 -5.51 20.39
N ALA A 984 -22.75 -4.70 21.32
CA ALA A 984 -23.40 -4.34 22.57
C ALA A 984 -24.80 -3.76 22.35
N ASP A 985 -24.90 -2.78 21.44
CA ASP A 985 -26.15 -2.11 21.12
C ASP A 985 -27.14 -3.05 20.47
N ALA A 986 -26.71 -3.88 19.52
CA ALA A 986 -27.59 -4.84 18.85
C ALA A 986 -28.19 -5.86 19.84
N GLU A 987 -27.36 -6.41 20.73
CA GLU A 987 -27.77 -7.40 21.73
C GLU A 987 -28.65 -6.79 22.83
N TYR A 988 -28.28 -5.59 23.31
CA TYR A 988 -29.10 -4.87 24.28
C TYR A 988 -30.45 -4.46 23.68
N GLU A 989 -30.46 -3.97 22.44
CA GLU A 989 -31.69 -3.63 21.72
C GLU A 989 -32.57 -4.87 21.53
N GLN A 990 -31.99 -6.04 21.23
CA GLN A 990 -32.73 -7.29 21.18
C GLN A 990 -33.35 -7.65 22.55
N SER A 991 -32.61 -7.50 23.64
CA SER A 991 -33.12 -7.70 25.00
C SER A 991 -34.28 -6.75 25.32
N VAL A 992 -34.14 -5.46 24.99
CA VAL A 992 -35.18 -4.43 25.15
C VAL A 992 -36.42 -4.77 24.33
N ARG A 993 -36.26 -5.20 23.07
CA ARG A 993 -37.38 -5.62 22.21
C ARG A 993 -38.16 -6.79 22.83
N GLN A 994 -37.47 -7.83 23.28
CA GLN A 994 -38.12 -8.99 23.92
C GLN A 994 -38.84 -8.62 25.22
N PHE A 995 -38.26 -7.71 26.02
CA PHE A 995 -38.89 -7.21 27.23
C PHE A 995 -40.15 -6.38 26.91
N ASN A 996 -40.07 -5.48 25.92
CA ASN A 996 -41.18 -4.66 25.45
C ASN A 996 -42.33 -5.50 24.88
N GLU A 997 -42.04 -6.60 24.18
CA GLU A 997 -43.07 -7.55 23.75
C GLU A 997 -43.86 -8.14 24.91
N ARG A 998 -43.21 -8.46 26.03
CA ARG A 998 -43.87 -8.99 27.23
C ARG A 998 -44.57 -7.91 28.05
N LEU A 999 -44.07 -6.67 28.04
CA LEU A 999 -44.79 -5.51 28.58
C LEU A 999 -46.14 -5.30 27.87
N LYS A 1000 -46.23 -5.58 26.56
CA LYS A 1000 -47.52 -5.53 25.82
C LYS A 1000 -48.56 -6.45 26.47
N GLU A 1001 -48.17 -7.65 26.89
CA GLU A 1001 -49.06 -8.60 27.57
C GLU A 1001 -49.51 -8.13 28.98
N ALA A 1002 -48.78 -7.18 29.57
CA ALA A 1002 -49.03 -6.64 30.90
C ALA A 1002 -49.95 -5.40 30.91
N ASN A 1003 -50.42 -4.97 29.74
CA ASN A 1003 -51.32 -3.83 29.57
C ASN A 1003 -50.70 -2.53 30.14
N THR A 1004 -49.52 -2.17 29.63
CA THR A 1004 -48.78 -0.94 29.95
C THR A 1004 -48.44 -0.17 28.68
N ALA A 1005 -48.57 1.16 28.72
CA ALA A 1005 -48.25 2.07 27.60
C ALA A 1005 -46.75 2.43 27.52
N GLU A 1006 -46.01 2.21 28.61
CA GLU A 1006 -44.60 2.55 28.70
C GLU A 1006 -43.75 1.46 28.00
N THR A 1007 -42.72 1.89 27.26
CA THR A 1007 -41.69 1.03 26.69
C THR A 1007 -40.36 1.28 27.39
N LEU A 1008 -39.57 0.23 27.56
CA LEU A 1008 -38.16 0.38 27.90
C LEU A 1008 -37.42 0.96 26.68
N ALA A 1009 -36.69 2.04 26.88
CA ALA A 1009 -35.89 2.68 25.84
C ALA A 1009 -34.47 2.08 25.78
N ASN A 1010 -33.89 2.07 24.57
CA ASN A 1010 -32.44 1.89 24.38
C ASN A 1010 -31.83 3.28 24.10
N PRO A 1011 -31.21 3.95 25.09
CA PRO A 1011 -30.63 5.27 24.88
C PRO A 1011 -29.31 5.19 24.11
N SER A 1012 -29.11 6.12 23.18
CA SER A 1012 -27.77 6.40 22.63
C SER A 1012 -26.94 7.08 23.71
N VAL A 1013 -25.71 6.62 23.91
CA VAL A 1013 -24.75 7.19 24.87
C VAL A 1013 -23.41 7.44 24.18
N GLU A 1014 -22.60 8.35 24.72
CA GLU A 1014 -21.31 8.70 24.13
C GLU A 1014 -20.31 7.54 24.28
N GLU A 1015 -19.64 7.19 23.18
CA GLU A 1015 -18.62 6.14 23.14
C GLU A 1015 -17.26 6.73 23.51
N GLU A 1016 -16.60 6.16 24.51
CA GLU A 1016 -15.20 6.50 24.77
C GLU A 1016 -14.31 5.94 23.66
N GLN A 1017 -13.33 6.73 23.22
CA GLN A 1017 -12.35 6.33 22.21
C GLN A 1017 -11.12 5.72 22.86
N LEU A 1018 -10.63 4.61 22.29
CA LEU A 1018 -9.41 3.97 22.77
C LEU A 1018 -8.18 4.76 22.31
N GLU A 1019 -7.31 5.10 23.25
CA GLU A 1019 -6.03 5.75 22.96
C GLU A 1019 -4.90 4.73 23.11
N THR A 1020 -4.09 4.57 22.07
CA THR A 1020 -2.92 3.67 22.09
C THR A 1020 -1.64 4.50 22.11
N ALA A 1021 -0.68 4.09 22.95
CA ALA A 1021 0.63 4.70 23.01
C ALA A 1021 1.73 3.65 22.81
N ILE A 1022 2.72 3.99 21.99
CA ILE A 1022 3.97 3.22 21.82
C ILE A 1022 5.01 3.61 22.88
N ASP A 1023 5.98 2.72 23.13
CA ASP A 1023 7.22 3.07 23.82
C ASP A 1023 8.10 3.93 22.89
N GLU A 1024 8.26 5.18 23.28
CA GLU A 1024 9.00 6.21 22.54
C GLU A 1024 10.49 5.87 22.37
N SER A 1025 11.06 5.13 23.33
CA SER A 1025 12.48 4.77 23.33
C SER A 1025 12.87 3.85 22.15
N ILE A 1026 11.88 3.17 21.57
CA ILE A 1026 12.08 2.30 20.41
C ILE A 1026 12.45 3.12 19.17
N LEU A 1027 11.82 4.28 18.95
CA LEU A 1027 12.09 5.13 17.78
C LEU A 1027 13.57 5.57 17.73
N GLU A 1028 14.14 5.92 18.89
CA GLU A 1028 15.56 6.28 18.98
C GLU A 1028 16.47 5.08 18.69
N SER A 1029 16.12 3.88 19.20
CA SER A 1029 16.94 2.68 19.06
C SER A 1029 17.13 2.24 17.60
N TYR A 1030 16.12 2.43 16.75
CA TYR A 1030 16.14 2.07 15.33
C TYR A 1030 16.72 3.18 14.43
N GLY A 1031 16.95 4.40 14.92
CA GLY A 1031 17.48 5.48 14.10
C GLY A 1031 18.87 5.17 13.52
N LYS A 1032 19.70 4.43 14.25
CA LYS A 1032 21.02 4.01 13.78
C LYS A 1032 20.93 2.87 12.76
N SER A 1033 20.09 1.86 12.99
CA SER A 1033 19.96 0.71 12.08
C SER A 1033 19.29 1.12 10.77
N LEU A 1034 18.23 1.94 10.81
CA LEU A 1034 17.61 2.52 9.61
C LEU A 1034 18.59 3.40 8.81
N ASN A 1035 19.43 4.19 9.49
CA ASN A 1035 20.49 4.96 8.83
C ASN A 1035 21.55 4.05 8.18
N GLN A 1036 21.88 2.92 8.79
CA GLN A 1036 22.80 1.93 8.22
C GLN A 1036 22.18 1.17 7.05
N ALA A 1037 20.86 0.93 7.09
CA ALA A 1037 20.12 0.22 6.06
C ALA A 1037 19.81 1.08 4.81
N ARG A 1038 20.05 2.40 4.86
CA ARG A 1038 19.73 3.34 3.76
C ARG A 1038 20.41 3.03 2.43
N SER A 1039 21.51 2.28 2.43
CA SER A 1039 22.24 1.89 1.20
C SER A 1039 21.54 0.78 0.41
N SER A 1040 20.56 0.10 0.99
CA SER A 1040 19.82 -0.98 0.35
C SER A 1040 18.32 -0.83 0.58
N THR A 1041 17.56 -0.62 -0.49
CA THR A 1041 16.08 -0.54 -0.45
C THR A 1041 15.46 -1.79 0.17
N LYS A 1042 16.10 -2.96 0.02
CA LYS A 1042 15.64 -4.20 0.65
C LYS A 1042 15.90 -4.17 2.16
N ALA A 1043 17.13 -3.87 2.58
CA ALA A 1043 17.47 -3.81 4.01
C ALA A 1043 16.66 -2.72 4.74
N PHE A 1044 16.46 -1.56 4.11
CA PHE A 1044 15.65 -0.49 4.68
C PHE A 1044 14.20 -0.91 4.89
N ARG A 1045 13.61 -1.63 3.94
CA ARG A 1045 12.24 -2.17 4.07
C ARG A 1045 12.14 -3.23 5.17
N GLU A 1046 13.14 -4.10 5.29
CA GLU A 1046 13.20 -5.12 6.35
C GLU A 1046 13.32 -4.47 7.72
N GLU A 1047 14.20 -3.47 7.86
CA GLU A 1047 14.39 -2.72 9.11
C GLU A 1047 13.15 -1.89 9.50
N LEU A 1048 12.48 -1.27 8.53
CA LEU A 1048 11.23 -0.54 8.76
C LEU A 1048 10.09 -1.49 9.19
N LEU A 1049 10.08 -2.71 8.67
CA LEU A 1049 9.14 -3.75 9.09
C LEU A 1049 9.45 -4.25 10.51
N GLU A 1050 10.72 -4.39 10.88
CA GLU A 1050 11.12 -4.70 12.26
C GLU A 1050 10.76 -3.57 13.23
N LEU A 1051 10.97 -2.30 12.84
CA LEU A 1051 10.52 -1.15 13.62
C LEU A 1051 9.01 -1.22 13.85
N SER A 1052 8.21 -1.49 12.82
CA SER A 1052 6.76 -1.66 12.96
C SER A 1052 6.42 -2.74 14.01
N ARG A 1053 7.04 -3.92 13.90
CA ARG A 1053 6.83 -5.02 14.87
C ARG A 1053 7.22 -4.63 16.28
N ALA A 1054 8.38 -4.00 16.46
CA ALA A 1054 8.86 -3.58 17.77
C ALA A 1054 7.92 -2.56 18.42
N LEU A 1055 7.41 -1.60 17.63
CA LEU A 1055 6.44 -0.62 18.11
C LEU A 1055 5.12 -1.27 18.54
N ILE A 1056 4.58 -2.21 17.77
CA ILE A 1056 3.35 -2.93 18.16
C ILE A 1056 3.57 -3.78 19.42
N GLN A 1057 4.71 -4.47 19.52
CA GLN A 1057 5.06 -5.26 20.70
C GLN A 1057 5.30 -4.43 21.96
N SER A 1058 5.49 -3.11 21.82
CA SER A 1058 5.67 -2.20 22.94
C SER A 1058 4.37 -1.72 23.58
N ILE A 1059 3.24 -1.94 22.90
CA ILE A 1059 1.92 -1.59 23.43
C ILE A 1059 1.66 -2.48 24.65
N ASP A 1060 1.26 -1.88 25.76
CA ASP A 1060 0.89 -2.63 26.97
C ASP A 1060 -0.47 -3.31 26.78
N HIS A 1061 -0.45 -4.58 26.36
CA HIS A 1061 -1.67 -5.36 26.14
C HIS A 1061 -2.50 -5.55 27.40
N GLU A 1062 -1.89 -5.60 28.59
CA GLU A 1062 -2.65 -5.72 29.84
C GLU A 1062 -3.39 -4.43 30.17
N SER A 1063 -2.71 -3.28 30.03
CA SER A 1063 -3.35 -1.96 30.17
C SER A 1063 -4.45 -1.77 29.13
N LEU A 1064 -4.17 -2.10 27.87
CA LEU A 1064 -5.13 -1.94 26.78
C LEU A 1064 -6.39 -2.78 26.99
N LYS A 1065 -6.24 -4.03 27.45
CA LYS A 1065 -7.36 -4.88 27.82
C LYS A 1065 -8.16 -4.29 28.98
N ALA A 1066 -7.47 -3.83 30.03
CA ALA A 1066 -8.13 -3.22 31.18
C ALA A 1066 -8.90 -1.94 30.80
N ASP A 1067 -8.36 -1.14 29.88
CA ASP A 1067 -9.02 0.05 29.35
C ASP A 1067 -10.30 -0.31 28.59
N VAL A 1068 -10.23 -1.27 27.65
CA VAL A 1068 -11.40 -1.72 26.86
C VAL A 1068 -12.50 -2.32 27.75
N GLU A 1069 -12.13 -3.16 28.71
CA GLU A 1069 -13.07 -3.72 29.68
C GLU A 1069 -13.71 -2.62 30.55
N GLY A 1070 -12.90 -1.63 30.97
CA GLY A 1070 -13.36 -0.48 31.75
C GLY A 1070 -14.32 0.41 30.96
N MET A 1071 -14.01 0.68 29.70
CA MET A 1071 -14.84 1.45 28.78
C MET A 1071 -16.17 0.74 28.51
N SER A 1072 -16.14 -0.57 28.27
CA SER A 1072 -17.36 -1.39 28.07
C SER A 1072 -18.28 -1.34 29.29
N ARG A 1073 -17.71 -1.44 30.50
CA ARG A 1073 -18.47 -1.31 31.76
C ARG A 1073 -19.05 0.10 31.93
N ARG A 1074 -18.29 1.16 31.64
CA ARG A 1074 -18.79 2.55 31.72
C ARG A 1074 -19.90 2.80 30.70
N TYR A 1075 -19.72 2.35 29.46
CA TYR A 1075 -20.72 2.46 28.38
C TYR A 1075 -22.06 1.84 28.80
N MET A 1076 -22.04 0.62 29.35
CA MET A 1076 -23.26 -0.04 29.85
C MET A 1076 -23.85 0.62 31.09
N SER A 1077 -23.01 1.11 32.00
CA SER A 1077 -23.47 1.88 33.16
C SER A 1077 -24.19 3.17 32.76
N LEU A 1078 -23.67 3.90 31.77
CA LEU A 1078 -24.28 5.11 31.22
C LEU A 1078 -25.67 4.82 30.64
N LYS A 1079 -25.82 3.72 29.90
CA LYS A 1079 -27.14 3.31 29.38
C LYS A 1079 -28.15 3.06 30.51
N ASP A 1080 -27.74 2.39 31.58
CA ASP A 1080 -28.62 2.18 32.74
C ASP A 1080 -28.96 3.48 33.48
N GLU A 1081 -28.00 4.42 33.57
CA GLU A 1081 -28.21 5.72 34.18
C GLU A 1081 -29.23 6.56 33.39
N VAL A 1082 -29.08 6.64 32.07
CA VAL A 1082 -30.01 7.37 31.19
C VAL A 1082 -31.40 6.73 31.20
N SER A 1083 -31.49 5.40 31.28
CA SER A 1083 -32.76 4.67 31.33
C SER A 1083 -33.44 4.69 32.70
N LYS A 1084 -32.84 5.27 33.75
CA LYS A 1084 -33.33 5.21 35.13
C LYS A 1084 -34.75 5.76 35.30
N ASP A 1085 -35.03 6.93 34.73
CA ASP A 1085 -36.34 7.57 34.85
C ASP A 1085 -37.41 6.82 34.04
N ASN A 1086 -37.03 6.28 32.88
CA ASN A 1086 -37.90 5.42 32.06
C ASN A 1086 -38.25 4.11 32.79
N LYS A 1087 -37.26 3.45 33.42
CA LYS A 1087 -37.51 2.27 34.27
C LYS A 1087 -38.44 2.59 35.43
N ALA A 1088 -38.28 3.74 36.09
CA ALA A 1088 -39.15 4.15 37.19
C ALA A 1088 -40.61 4.36 36.75
N ALA A 1089 -40.83 4.95 35.57
CA ALA A 1089 -42.16 5.13 34.99
C ALA A 1089 -42.86 3.79 34.69
N ILE A 1090 -42.14 2.83 34.08
CA ILE A 1090 -42.67 1.48 33.83
C ILE A 1090 -43.03 0.78 35.14
N LEU A 1091 -42.18 0.88 36.16
CA LEU A 1091 -42.38 0.24 37.46
C LEU A 1091 -43.61 0.80 38.20
N ALA A 1092 -43.84 2.11 38.10
CA ALA A 1092 -45.06 2.74 38.59
C ALA A 1092 -46.30 2.21 37.84
N SER A 1093 -46.23 2.07 36.51
CA SER A 1093 -47.34 1.53 35.71
C SER A 1093 -47.64 0.05 35.99
N LEU A 1094 -46.63 -0.77 36.27
CA LEU A 1094 -46.82 -2.20 36.58
C LEU A 1094 -47.43 -2.43 37.98
N THR A 1095 -47.20 -1.51 38.91
CA THR A 1095 -47.67 -1.61 40.31
C THR A 1095 -49.03 -0.94 40.55
N GLU A 1096 -49.52 -0.16 39.60
CA GLU A 1096 -50.85 0.45 39.66
C GLU A 1096 -51.95 -0.62 39.55
N PRO A 1097 -52.95 -0.62 40.45
CA PRO A 1097 -54.04 -1.59 40.40
C PRO A 1097 -54.83 -1.44 39.09
N LEU A 1098 -55.14 -2.57 38.46
CA LEU A 1098 -55.94 -2.58 37.24
C LEU A 1098 -57.36 -2.07 37.54
N PRO A 1099 -57.85 -1.03 36.84
CA PRO A 1099 -59.20 -0.50 37.08
C PRO A 1099 -60.26 -1.54 36.68
N GLU A 1100 -61.36 -1.59 37.44
CA GLU A 1100 -62.50 -2.45 37.10
C GLU A 1100 -63.18 -1.93 35.83
N ILE A 1101 -63.41 -2.81 34.85
CA ILE A 1101 -64.02 -2.43 33.57
C ILE A 1101 -65.54 -2.53 33.71
N SER A 1102 -66.23 -1.38 33.69
CA SER A 1102 -67.69 -1.36 33.67
C SER A 1102 -68.24 -1.77 32.30
N ARG A 1103 -69.57 -1.92 32.20
CA ARG A 1103 -70.21 -2.21 30.92
C ARG A 1103 -70.09 -1.06 29.93
N GLU A 1104 -70.20 0.18 30.40
CA GLU A 1104 -70.02 1.39 29.57
C GLU A 1104 -68.59 1.44 29.04
N ASP A 1105 -67.60 1.17 29.90
CA ASP A 1105 -66.19 1.10 29.52
C ASP A 1105 -65.88 0.02 28.47
N HIS A 1106 -66.51 -1.16 28.59
CA HIS A 1106 -66.35 -2.25 27.63
C HIS A 1106 -66.90 -1.86 26.24
N ASP A 1107 -68.10 -1.27 26.21
CA ASP A 1107 -68.73 -0.87 24.96
C ASP A 1107 -67.96 0.29 24.31
N GLU A 1108 -67.42 1.22 25.11
CA GLU A 1108 -66.53 2.30 24.69
C GLU A 1108 -65.19 1.80 24.13
N ASP A 1109 -64.49 0.92 24.86
CA ASP A 1109 -63.23 0.32 24.40
C ASP A 1109 -63.41 -0.50 23.12
N LYS A 1110 -64.55 -1.19 22.97
CA LYS A 1110 -64.88 -1.95 21.75
C LYS A 1110 -65.11 -1.04 20.55
N MET A 1111 -65.85 0.06 20.73
CA MET A 1111 -66.05 1.05 19.67
C MET A 1111 -64.74 1.76 19.31
N LEU A 1112 -63.91 2.09 20.31
CA LEU A 1112 -62.62 2.72 20.12
C LEU A 1112 -61.63 1.79 19.40
N LEU A 1113 -61.58 0.50 19.75
CA LEU A 1113 -60.76 -0.51 19.06
C LEU A 1113 -61.19 -0.70 17.61
N GLU A 1114 -62.49 -0.78 17.34
CA GLU A 1114 -63.02 -0.84 15.96
C GLU A 1114 -62.65 0.40 15.16
N ALA A 1115 -62.77 1.60 15.75
CA ALA A 1115 -62.38 2.85 15.11
C ALA A 1115 -60.87 2.94 14.84
N ILE A 1116 -60.02 2.55 15.80
CA ILE A 1116 -58.56 2.52 15.64
C ILE A 1116 -58.15 1.52 14.56
N ARG A 1117 -58.75 0.32 14.51
CA ARG A 1117 -58.47 -0.65 13.45
C ARG A 1117 -58.88 -0.16 12.07
N GLN A 1118 -60.02 0.53 11.99
CA GLN A 1118 -60.51 1.15 10.76
C GLN A 1118 -59.59 2.27 10.25
N THR A 1119 -58.83 2.97 11.10
CA THR A 1119 -57.80 3.92 10.63
C THR A 1119 -56.67 3.25 9.83
N THR A 1120 -56.56 1.92 9.89
CA THR A 1120 -55.57 1.11 9.14
C THR A 1120 -56.16 0.40 7.91
N GLU A 1121 -57.46 0.09 7.92
CA GLU A 1121 -58.14 -0.61 6.80
C GLU A 1121 -58.44 0.29 5.59
N VAL A 1122 -58.38 1.62 5.74
CA VAL A 1122 -58.58 2.57 4.62
C VAL A 1122 -57.44 2.51 3.58
N GLU A 1123 -56.33 1.83 3.87
CA GLU A 1123 -55.21 1.61 2.93
C GLU A 1123 -55.25 0.25 2.19
N ALA A 1124 -56.12 -0.69 2.56
CA ALA A 1124 -56.20 -2.01 1.93
C ALA A 1124 -57.26 -2.12 0.79
N LEU A 1125 -57.91 -1.00 0.45
CA LEU A 1125 -58.89 -0.82 -0.63
C LEU A 1125 -58.39 0.26 -1.59
#